data_AF-A0A8S1VL34-F1
#
_entry.id   AF-A0A8S1VL34-F1
#
_cell.length_a   1.000
_cell.length_b   1.000
_cell.length_c   1.000
_cell.angle_alpha   90.00
_cell.angle_beta   90.00
_cell.angle_gamma   90.00
#
_symmetry.space_group_name_H-M   'P 1'
#
loop_
_entity.id
_entity.type
_entity.pdbx_description
1 polymer ?
#
loop_
_entity_poly.entity_id
_entity_poly.type
_entity_poly.pdbx_seq_one_letter_code
_entity_poly.pdbx_strand_id
1 'polypeptide(L)'
;MIKPMKMFISSDKIHIVPNPQICGFDKSLTIDRSNFSTQLDQPMIESAQQEIGIFGIVGIYKFFGKNNLLYISEANQVCKINGQSIYEIISISNVLQNHFSSIEQQSIKNVEGYFSKCTYFSLKYDLTLPLSQQHQPEQSERSMRFWWNFHGYKNFLAYKIPKCWCTKIIQGYVGLGICEIKTQQNQQLTYILIARRETLRGGTRYNHRGLNIEGAAANTVETEQLIEYQEKLYCHLQIRGSVPVFWEQVGIRAISSITQNTEQTKMGITKHLMNLKKYFGSLLLIDLMAMDKQNESIISQTYKEMINLIQIPQVQHQQIDFKQYCKNYKFEKLNPLIIENKEILIQQSYTKFQNGKLLNIQNGIVRTNCLDCLDRTNVFQTKIAYFITNLILNDLGINIPKEFRCETILDLSDQEKVHDLIKLIKILWGESGDNISRIYAGTDSSTTKIQKTGGSSWTGIIEHGLKGFHRFYNQNVTDEEKQNIYSFIVGENQQSNKQFLGIIEQMQQQSPFIHKNLLFMVIGFDAKDQTIKDFFHLIDSRQIPQFIIVLFQNIVKICQPCNYIKDQLQSSIRSQLGQYECAYASQNEKQYSFIFTKQSIQNADFKDYIIKENEREIGIVQYFNYEDQQFQIINLNINCQELIMYEKRIIEEINNKNKNSTIQILGGICNSQIKIEESIEEFCSKNKIDPISKLFLEDEICEYFQKSQILKNYQEAIISFLPRNRLKSWANRILYGPQEAQDAYNILAYEESISNGIRLLFTIDLEMVGLKGQKLINNNEEEDDDIKYSQQFYQVTDDDDDDDFEIIT
;
A
#
# COMPACT_ATOMS: atom_id res chain seq x y z
N MET A 1 -13.25 26.62 6.69
CA MET A 1 -13.06 27.24 5.36
C MET A 1 -14.42 27.38 4.69
N ILE A 2 -14.69 28.51 4.01
CA ILE A 2 -15.93 28.69 3.24
C ILE A 2 -15.86 27.77 2.02
N LYS A 3 -16.86 26.91 1.84
CA LYS A 3 -16.90 26.00 0.70
C LYS A 3 -17.26 26.79 -0.59
N PRO A 4 -16.49 26.62 -1.69
CA PRO A 4 -16.66 27.33 -2.96
C PRO A 4 -18.04 27.20 -3.60
N MET A 5 -18.74 26.08 -3.41
CA MET A 5 -20.01 25.80 -4.06
C MET A 5 -21.01 25.23 -3.05
N LYS A 6 -22.29 25.41 -3.32
CA LYS A 6 -23.40 24.79 -2.60
C LYS A 6 -24.16 23.85 -3.52
N MET A 7 -24.45 22.66 -3.04
CA MET A 7 -25.21 21.63 -3.74
C MET A 7 -26.52 21.39 -3.01
N PHE A 8 -27.62 21.47 -3.75
CA PHE A 8 -28.99 21.27 -3.31
C PHE A 8 -29.50 19.99 -3.95
N ILE A 9 -29.94 19.03 -3.13
CA ILE A 9 -30.41 17.73 -3.59
C ILE A 9 -31.92 17.66 -3.37
N SER A 10 -32.67 17.45 -4.45
CA SER A 10 -34.09 17.11 -4.44
C SER A 10 -34.28 15.65 -4.88
N SER A 11 -35.52 15.15 -4.87
CA SER A 11 -35.84 13.79 -5.32
C SER A 11 -35.51 13.54 -6.80
N ASP A 12 -35.63 14.58 -7.63
CA ASP A 12 -35.54 14.52 -9.09
C ASP A 12 -34.29 15.21 -9.65
N LYS A 13 -33.68 16.16 -8.93
CA LYS A 13 -32.59 16.98 -9.43
C LYS A 13 -31.48 17.21 -8.40
N ILE A 14 -30.32 17.57 -8.91
CA ILE A 14 -29.18 18.09 -8.16
C ILE A 14 -28.86 19.47 -8.74
N HIS A 15 -28.96 20.51 -7.91
CA HIS A 15 -28.64 21.88 -8.29
C HIS A 15 -27.36 22.33 -7.59
N ILE A 16 -26.39 22.85 -8.34
CA ILE A 16 -25.10 23.29 -7.82
C ILE A 16 -24.94 24.77 -8.12
N VAL A 17 -24.76 25.57 -7.08
CA VAL A 17 -24.61 27.02 -7.14
C VAL A 17 -23.17 27.39 -6.75
N PRO A 18 -22.39 27.99 -7.65
CA PRO A 18 -21.03 28.42 -7.35
C PRO A 18 -21.03 29.74 -6.59
N ASN A 19 -19.99 29.98 -5.78
CA ASN A 19 -19.68 31.31 -5.30
C ASN A 19 -18.86 32.06 -6.38
N PRO A 20 -19.39 33.13 -7.00
CA PRO A 20 -18.72 33.78 -8.14
C PRO A 20 -17.35 34.37 -7.79
N GLN A 21 -17.14 34.84 -6.55
CA GLN A 21 -15.86 35.41 -6.13
C GLN A 21 -14.78 34.33 -6.05
N ILE A 22 -15.15 33.13 -5.58
CA ILE A 22 -14.21 32.02 -5.39
C ILE A 22 -14.00 31.26 -6.70
N CYS A 23 -15.09 30.93 -7.41
CA CYS A 23 -15.08 30.10 -8.62
C CYS A 23 -14.76 30.90 -9.90
N GLY A 24 -15.11 32.19 -9.96
CA GLY A 24 -14.93 33.02 -11.16
C GLY A 24 -16.04 32.87 -12.20
N PHE A 25 -17.18 32.25 -11.84
CA PHE A 25 -18.37 32.09 -12.69
C PHE A 25 -19.63 32.02 -11.81
N ASP A 26 -20.79 32.33 -12.39
CA ASP A 26 -22.03 32.63 -11.65
C ASP A 26 -23.27 31.80 -12.05
N LYS A 27 -23.26 31.17 -13.22
CA LYS A 27 -24.34 30.24 -13.64
C LYS A 27 -24.38 29.02 -12.72
N SER A 28 -25.57 28.48 -12.46
CA SER A 28 -25.74 27.22 -11.72
C SER A 28 -25.75 26.02 -12.66
N LEU A 29 -25.35 24.86 -12.13
CA LEU A 29 -25.42 23.58 -12.82
C LEU A 29 -26.59 22.77 -12.29
N THR A 30 -27.43 22.28 -13.19
CA THR A 30 -28.54 21.38 -12.86
C THR A 30 -28.29 20.02 -13.49
N ILE A 31 -28.44 18.96 -12.69
CA ILE A 31 -28.30 17.57 -13.10
C ILE A 31 -29.60 16.85 -12.76
N ASP A 32 -30.28 16.31 -13.77
CA ASP A 32 -31.45 15.44 -13.58
C ASP A 32 -31.00 14.09 -13.01
N ARG A 33 -31.64 13.62 -11.94
CA ARG A 33 -31.26 12.37 -11.29
C ARG A 33 -31.69 11.15 -12.09
N SER A 34 -32.76 11.18 -12.86
CA SER A 34 -33.21 10.02 -13.63
C SER A 34 -32.24 9.63 -14.75
N ASN A 35 -31.66 10.64 -15.42
CA ASN A 35 -30.89 10.42 -16.66
C ASN A 35 -29.51 11.11 -16.68
N PHE A 36 -29.15 11.89 -15.66
CA PHE A 36 -27.93 12.72 -15.62
C PHE A 36 -27.78 13.65 -16.83
N SER A 37 -28.91 14.09 -17.39
CA SER A 37 -28.90 15.24 -18.27
C SER A 37 -28.43 16.45 -17.48
N THR A 38 -27.45 17.14 -18.03
CA THR A 38 -26.77 18.25 -17.34
C THR A 38 -26.98 19.51 -18.15
N GLN A 39 -27.38 20.60 -17.48
CA GLN A 39 -27.59 21.90 -18.12
C GLN A 39 -27.13 23.04 -17.22
N LEU A 40 -26.91 24.21 -17.83
CA LEU A 40 -26.63 25.44 -17.11
C LEU A 40 -27.90 26.28 -17.02
N ASP A 41 -28.26 26.64 -15.80
CA ASP A 41 -29.44 27.44 -15.50
C ASP A 41 -29.04 28.78 -14.86
N GLN A 42 -29.99 29.71 -14.78
CA GLN A 42 -29.84 30.86 -13.90
C GLN A 42 -29.85 30.41 -12.43
N PRO A 43 -29.06 31.05 -11.55
CA PRO A 43 -29.00 30.66 -10.15
C PRO A 43 -30.38 30.75 -9.51
N MET A 44 -30.95 29.60 -9.18
CA MET A 44 -32.26 29.46 -8.56
C MET A 44 -32.13 28.60 -7.31
N ILE A 45 -32.70 29.04 -6.20
CA ILE A 45 -32.74 28.28 -4.95
C ILE A 45 -34.06 27.51 -4.95
N GLU A 46 -34.01 26.23 -5.27
CA GLU A 46 -35.17 25.35 -5.12
C GLU A 46 -35.33 24.87 -3.66
N SER A 47 -36.53 24.42 -3.30
CA SER A 47 -36.76 23.73 -2.03
C SER A 47 -36.04 22.38 -2.04
N ALA A 48 -34.88 22.31 -1.38
CA ALA A 48 -34.04 21.12 -1.33
C ALA A 48 -34.34 20.26 -0.09
N GLN A 49 -34.23 18.94 -0.23
CA GLN A 49 -34.26 18.03 0.92
C GLN A 49 -32.96 18.10 1.71
N GLN A 50 -31.85 18.40 1.02
CA GLN A 50 -30.52 18.49 1.61
C GLN A 50 -29.70 19.60 0.95
N GLU A 51 -29.04 20.42 1.77
CA GLU A 51 -28.04 21.40 1.36
C GLU A 51 -26.64 20.93 1.82
N ILE A 52 -25.70 20.86 0.88
CA ILE A 52 -24.32 20.41 1.14
C ILE A 52 -23.36 21.43 0.52
N GLY A 53 -22.45 21.98 1.31
CA GLY A 53 -21.32 22.71 0.75
C GLY A 53 -20.28 21.75 0.17
N ILE A 54 -19.71 22.07 -0.99
CA ILE A 54 -18.68 21.26 -1.67
C ILE A 54 -17.52 22.12 -2.16
N PHE A 55 -16.35 21.52 -2.33
CA PHE A 55 -15.17 22.22 -2.89
C PHE A 55 -15.15 22.20 -4.42
N GLY A 56 -15.64 21.13 -5.02
CA GLY A 56 -15.65 20.94 -6.46
C GLY A 56 -16.26 19.60 -6.80
N ILE A 57 -16.56 19.42 -8.08
CA ILE A 57 -17.08 18.17 -8.62
C ILE A 57 -15.89 17.27 -8.93
N VAL A 58 -15.99 15.96 -8.69
CA VAL A 58 -14.99 14.99 -9.16
C VAL A 58 -15.39 14.49 -10.55
N GLY A 59 -16.67 14.18 -10.73
CA GLY A 59 -17.23 13.76 -12.01
C GLY A 59 -18.43 12.85 -11.81
N ILE A 60 -19.04 12.43 -12.92
CA ILE A 60 -20.09 11.42 -12.94
C ILE A 60 -19.46 10.08 -13.31
N TYR A 61 -19.56 9.10 -12.41
CA TYR A 61 -19.06 7.74 -12.62
C TYR A 61 -20.21 6.74 -12.62
N LYS A 62 -20.11 5.74 -13.48
CA LYS A 62 -21.14 4.70 -13.64
C LYS A 62 -20.75 3.46 -12.86
N PHE A 63 -21.26 3.34 -11.64
CA PHE A 63 -21.09 2.15 -10.80
C PHE A 63 -22.26 1.19 -11.04
N PHE A 64 -21.99 -0.08 -11.35
CA PHE A 64 -23.03 -1.12 -11.45
C PHE A 64 -24.20 -0.71 -12.36
N GLY A 65 -23.89 -0.12 -13.52
CA GLY A 65 -24.92 0.34 -14.45
C GLY A 65 -25.57 1.70 -14.10
N LYS A 66 -25.27 2.28 -12.93
CA LYS A 66 -25.92 3.48 -12.38
C LYS A 66 -24.94 4.64 -12.29
N ASN A 67 -25.36 5.79 -12.79
CA ASN A 67 -24.57 7.02 -12.70
C ASN A 67 -24.61 7.55 -11.26
N ASN A 68 -23.47 8.03 -10.77
CA ASN A 68 -23.33 8.66 -9.46
C ASN A 68 -22.46 9.90 -9.61
N LEU A 69 -22.86 10.99 -8.96
CA LEU A 69 -22.09 12.22 -8.92
C LEU A 69 -21.13 12.16 -7.73
N LEU A 70 -19.82 12.23 -7.99
CA LEU A 70 -18.79 12.34 -6.96
C LEU A 70 -18.38 13.80 -6.81
N TYR A 71 -18.13 14.22 -5.57
CA TYR A 71 -17.74 15.58 -5.22
C TYR A 71 -16.74 15.60 -4.06
N ILE A 72 -15.96 16.68 -4.00
CA ILE A 72 -14.97 16.91 -2.95
C ILE A 72 -15.69 17.48 -1.73
N SER A 73 -15.82 16.67 -0.68
CA SER A 73 -16.50 17.04 0.55
C SER A 73 -15.58 17.81 1.50
N GLU A 74 -14.32 17.40 1.62
CA GLU A 74 -13.32 18.05 2.47
C GLU A 74 -11.97 18.19 1.76
N ALA A 75 -11.31 19.32 1.97
CA ALA A 75 -10.01 19.63 1.39
C ALA A 75 -9.22 20.58 2.31
N ASN A 76 -7.90 20.42 2.32
CA ASN A 76 -6.96 21.27 3.06
C ASN A 76 -6.18 22.16 2.10
N GLN A 77 -6.11 23.46 2.36
CA GLN A 77 -5.29 24.35 1.54
C GLN A 77 -3.81 24.14 1.88
N VAL A 78 -3.01 23.77 0.88
CA VAL A 78 -1.58 23.47 1.02
C VAL A 78 -0.73 24.72 0.83
N CYS A 79 -0.99 25.45 -0.25
CA CYS A 79 -0.22 26.64 -0.62
C CYS A 79 -1.01 27.56 -1.56
N LYS A 80 -0.37 28.66 -1.97
CA LYS A 80 -0.86 29.54 -3.03
C LYS A 80 0.22 29.69 -4.10
N ILE A 81 -0.19 29.64 -5.37
CA ILE A 81 0.68 29.86 -6.53
C ILE A 81 0.04 30.96 -7.36
N ASN A 82 0.75 32.06 -7.63
CA ASN A 82 0.21 33.25 -8.31
C ASN A 82 -1.13 33.73 -7.69
N GLY A 83 -1.22 33.70 -6.36
CA GLY A 83 -2.42 34.07 -5.60
C GLY A 83 -3.56 33.05 -5.63
N GLN A 84 -3.45 31.97 -6.41
CA GLN A 84 -4.46 30.90 -6.48
C GLN A 84 -4.19 29.82 -5.44
N SER A 85 -5.22 29.48 -4.65
CA SER A 85 -5.11 28.41 -3.66
C SER A 85 -5.00 27.03 -4.29
N ILE A 86 -4.10 26.22 -3.75
CA ILE A 86 -3.92 24.80 -4.06
C ILE A 86 -4.39 23.98 -2.86
N TYR A 87 -5.14 22.92 -3.13
CA TYR A 87 -5.77 22.11 -2.10
C TYR A 87 -5.39 20.62 -2.23
N GLU A 88 -5.17 19.97 -1.10
CA GLU A 88 -5.14 18.52 -0.97
C GLU A 88 -6.54 18.01 -0.66
N ILE A 89 -6.97 16.94 -1.32
CA ILE A 89 -8.28 16.32 -1.09
C ILE A 89 -8.20 15.42 0.15
N ILE A 90 -9.08 15.66 1.11
CA ILE A 90 -9.16 14.87 2.35
C ILE A 90 -10.25 13.80 2.24
N SER A 91 -11.40 14.16 1.68
CA SER A 91 -12.49 13.22 1.46
C SER A 91 -13.29 13.56 0.21
N ILE A 92 -13.75 12.48 -0.43
CA ILE A 92 -14.75 12.52 -1.48
C ILE A 92 -16.00 11.83 -0.98
N SER A 93 -17.13 12.34 -1.45
CA SER A 93 -18.43 11.77 -1.18
C SER A 93 -19.21 11.73 -2.48
N ASN A 94 -20.29 10.98 -2.49
CA ASN A 94 -21.10 10.81 -3.67
C ASN A 94 -22.59 11.04 -3.34
N VAL A 95 -23.35 11.40 -4.37
CA VAL A 95 -24.82 11.48 -4.28
C VAL A 95 -25.39 10.16 -4.81
N LEU A 96 -25.77 9.28 -3.89
CA LEU A 96 -26.35 7.97 -4.22
C LEU A 96 -27.78 8.14 -4.77
N GLN A 97 -28.11 7.35 -5.79
CA GLN A 97 -29.47 7.31 -6.33
C GLN A 97 -30.33 6.17 -5.80
N ASN A 98 -29.74 5.12 -5.22
CA ASN A 98 -30.44 3.87 -4.91
C ASN A 98 -29.86 3.15 -3.68
N HIS A 99 -30.60 2.17 -3.16
CA HIS A 99 -30.09 1.18 -2.21
C HIS A 99 -29.06 0.27 -2.90
N PHE A 100 -27.77 0.63 -2.78
CA PHE A 100 -26.67 -0.28 -3.10
C PHE A 100 -26.55 -1.33 -2.00
N SER A 101 -26.24 -2.56 -2.37
CA SER A 101 -25.81 -3.61 -1.43
C SER A 101 -24.54 -3.19 -0.67
N SER A 102 -24.25 -3.88 0.44
CA SER A 102 -23.06 -3.60 1.25
C SER A 102 -21.75 -3.70 0.45
N ILE A 103 -21.66 -4.65 -0.49
CA ILE A 103 -20.49 -4.86 -1.35
C ILE A 103 -20.33 -3.72 -2.35
N GLU A 104 -21.41 -3.33 -3.04
CA GLU A 104 -21.38 -2.21 -3.99
C GLU A 104 -20.99 -0.89 -3.30
N GLN A 105 -21.50 -0.67 -2.07
CA GLN A 105 -21.10 0.48 -1.26
C GLN A 105 -19.61 0.44 -0.90
N GLN A 106 -19.05 -0.73 -0.61
CA GLN A 106 -17.63 -0.87 -0.34
C GLN A 106 -16.77 -0.57 -1.58
N SER A 107 -17.17 -1.04 -2.77
CA SER A 107 -16.48 -0.70 -4.03
C SER A 107 -16.50 0.80 -4.32
N ILE A 108 -17.64 1.47 -4.10
CA ILE A 108 -17.74 2.93 -4.24
C ILE A 108 -16.79 3.61 -3.25
N LYS A 109 -16.81 3.21 -1.97
CA LYS A 109 -15.89 3.74 -0.95
C LYS A 109 -14.41 3.52 -1.29
N ASN A 110 -14.06 2.40 -1.92
CA ASN A 110 -12.70 2.16 -2.37
C ASN A 110 -12.26 3.15 -3.46
N VAL A 111 -13.14 3.50 -4.39
CA VAL A 111 -12.88 4.55 -5.41
C VAL A 111 -12.78 5.94 -4.76
N GLU A 112 -13.67 6.28 -3.83
CA GLU A 112 -13.60 7.53 -3.06
C GLU A 112 -12.28 7.64 -2.28
N GLY A 113 -11.89 6.54 -1.61
CA GLY A 113 -10.65 6.43 -0.86
C GLY A 113 -9.40 6.48 -1.74
N TYR A 114 -9.49 6.06 -3.01
CA TYR A 114 -8.38 6.17 -3.95
C TYR A 114 -8.14 7.63 -4.36
N PHE A 115 -9.19 8.38 -4.66
CA PHE A 115 -9.06 9.80 -4.92
C PHE A 115 -8.70 10.62 -3.67
N SER A 116 -8.95 10.12 -2.46
CA SER A 116 -8.59 10.83 -1.22
C SER A 116 -7.12 10.62 -0.80
N LYS A 117 -6.31 9.97 -1.63
CA LYS A 117 -4.90 9.69 -1.36
C LYS A 117 -3.98 10.45 -2.31
N CYS A 118 -3.19 11.37 -1.75
CA CYS A 118 -2.12 12.06 -2.48
C CYS A 118 -2.63 12.76 -3.76
N THR A 119 -3.81 13.38 -3.70
CA THR A 119 -4.41 14.10 -4.84
C THR A 119 -4.61 15.57 -4.49
N TYR A 120 -4.49 16.40 -5.52
CA TYR A 120 -4.49 17.84 -5.37
C TYR A 120 -5.28 18.49 -6.50
N PHE A 121 -5.88 19.64 -6.20
CA PHE A 121 -6.61 20.44 -7.17
C PHE A 121 -6.48 21.94 -6.88
N SER A 122 -6.85 22.73 -7.88
CA SER A 122 -7.15 24.14 -7.72
C SER A 122 -8.31 24.50 -8.63
N LEU A 123 -9.08 25.52 -8.23
CA LEU A 123 -10.25 25.96 -8.99
C LEU A 123 -9.88 26.87 -10.16
N LYS A 124 -8.74 27.57 -10.04
CA LYS A 124 -8.32 28.62 -10.98
C LYS A 124 -6.91 28.42 -11.53
N TYR A 125 -6.11 27.53 -10.93
CA TYR A 125 -4.78 27.17 -11.41
C TYR A 125 -4.79 25.75 -11.96
N ASP A 126 -4.25 25.53 -13.16
CA ASP A 126 -4.27 24.22 -13.77
C ASP A 126 -3.04 23.39 -13.36
N LEU A 127 -3.16 22.60 -12.29
CA LEU A 127 -2.07 21.75 -11.81
C LEU A 127 -1.64 20.66 -12.81
N THR A 128 -2.44 20.36 -13.83
CA THR A 128 -2.09 19.36 -14.85
C THR A 128 -1.02 19.84 -15.82
N LEU A 129 -0.66 21.13 -15.76
CA LEU A 129 0.32 21.78 -16.61
C LEU A 129 1.42 22.44 -15.78
N PRO A 130 2.67 22.46 -16.28
CA PRO A 130 3.71 23.26 -15.66
C PRO A 130 3.43 24.75 -15.82
N LEU A 131 4.00 25.56 -14.93
CA LEU A 131 3.92 27.02 -14.94
C LEU A 131 4.30 27.59 -16.32
N SER A 132 5.35 27.04 -16.95
CA SER A 132 5.82 27.45 -18.27
C SER A 132 4.79 27.30 -19.39
N GLN A 133 3.72 26.52 -19.17
CA GLN A 133 2.71 26.18 -20.19
C GLN A 133 1.29 26.65 -19.81
N GLN A 134 1.11 27.34 -18.69
CA GLN A 134 -0.19 27.86 -18.21
C GLN A 134 -0.88 28.81 -19.22
N HIS A 135 -0.17 29.33 -20.23
CA HIS A 135 -0.69 30.28 -21.22
C HIS A 135 -0.47 29.87 -22.70
N GLN A 136 -0.05 28.64 -22.99
CA GLN A 136 0.20 28.17 -24.35
C GLN A 136 -1.06 27.60 -25.04
N PRO A 137 -1.18 27.63 -26.37
CA PRO A 137 -2.35 27.10 -27.08
C PRO A 137 -2.44 25.55 -27.11
N GLU A 138 -1.31 24.83 -26.99
CA GLU A 138 -1.24 23.35 -27.01
C GLU A 138 -1.63 22.66 -25.69
N GLN A 139 -2.32 23.37 -24.79
CA GLN A 139 -2.66 22.93 -23.43
C GLN A 139 -3.48 21.65 -23.35
N SER A 140 -4.32 21.37 -24.35
CA SER A 140 -5.38 20.38 -24.22
C SER A 140 -4.86 18.94 -24.17
N GLU A 141 -3.93 18.57 -25.05
CA GLU A 141 -3.41 17.19 -25.15
C GLU A 141 -2.55 16.84 -23.94
N ARG A 142 -1.65 17.74 -23.53
CA ARG A 142 -0.77 17.51 -22.39
C ARG A 142 -1.53 17.49 -21.06
N SER A 143 -2.46 18.43 -20.86
CA SER A 143 -3.28 18.50 -19.64
C SER A 143 -4.02 17.19 -19.40
N MET A 144 -4.55 16.55 -20.45
CA MET A 144 -5.25 15.25 -20.34
C MET A 144 -4.37 14.14 -19.75
N ARG A 145 -3.04 14.16 -20.00
CA ARG A 145 -2.11 13.14 -19.49
C ARG A 145 -1.94 13.17 -17.97
N PHE A 146 -2.30 14.27 -17.32
CA PHE A 146 -2.21 14.44 -15.86
C PHE A 146 -3.56 14.69 -15.21
N TRP A 147 -4.65 14.67 -15.99
CA TRP A 147 -6.00 14.93 -15.50
C TRP A 147 -6.69 13.63 -15.08
N TRP A 148 -6.53 13.26 -13.80
CA TRP A 148 -6.94 11.97 -13.27
C TRP A 148 -8.44 11.68 -13.33
N ASN A 149 -9.26 12.69 -13.12
CA ASN A 149 -10.72 12.58 -13.17
C ASN A 149 -11.33 13.01 -14.52
N PHE A 150 -10.53 13.06 -15.60
CA PHE A 150 -11.02 13.45 -16.92
C PHE A 150 -12.18 12.55 -17.39
N HIS A 151 -12.09 11.24 -17.13
CA HIS A 151 -13.13 10.27 -17.50
C HIS A 151 -14.50 10.62 -16.91
N GLY A 152 -14.54 11.05 -15.65
CA GLY A 152 -15.77 11.44 -14.96
C GLY A 152 -16.49 12.64 -15.58
N TYR A 153 -15.81 13.40 -16.45
CA TYR A 153 -16.39 14.55 -17.13
C TYR A 153 -16.91 14.27 -18.54
N LYS A 154 -16.90 13.02 -19.01
CA LYS A 154 -17.45 12.66 -20.34
C LYS A 154 -18.90 13.13 -20.54
N ASN A 155 -19.73 13.00 -19.50
CA ASN A 155 -21.12 13.48 -19.54
C ASN A 155 -21.18 15.01 -19.72
N PHE A 156 -20.39 15.77 -18.95
CA PHE A 156 -20.34 17.23 -19.05
C PHE A 156 -19.90 17.68 -20.44
N LEU A 157 -18.91 17.00 -21.03
CA LEU A 157 -18.47 17.27 -22.40
C LEU A 157 -19.57 16.99 -23.43
N ALA A 158 -20.32 15.90 -23.27
CA ALA A 158 -21.44 15.55 -24.15
C ALA A 158 -22.57 16.60 -24.11
N TYR A 159 -22.86 17.17 -22.93
CA TYR A 159 -23.82 18.25 -22.74
C TYR A 159 -23.23 19.66 -22.94
N LYS A 160 -21.99 19.77 -23.45
CA LYS A 160 -21.31 21.04 -23.75
C LYS A 160 -21.18 21.97 -22.54
N ILE A 161 -21.04 21.40 -21.34
CA ILE A 161 -20.79 22.15 -20.11
C ILE A 161 -19.37 22.76 -20.18
N PRO A 162 -19.20 24.05 -19.85
CA PRO A 162 -17.90 24.70 -19.87
C PRO A 162 -16.88 24.04 -18.94
N LYS A 163 -15.61 23.97 -19.37
CA LYS A 163 -14.53 23.34 -18.60
C LYS A 163 -14.26 23.98 -17.24
N CYS A 164 -14.72 25.21 -16.96
CA CYS A 164 -14.60 25.83 -15.64
C CYS A 164 -15.39 25.10 -14.55
N TRP A 165 -16.39 24.29 -14.93
CA TRP A 165 -17.08 23.37 -14.01
C TRP A 165 -16.30 22.10 -13.70
N CYS A 166 -15.27 21.81 -14.51
CA CYS A 166 -14.50 20.60 -14.36
C CYS A 166 -13.29 20.86 -13.45
N THR A 167 -13.38 20.43 -12.19
CA THR A 167 -12.27 20.49 -11.25
C THR A 167 -11.20 19.48 -11.68
N LYS A 168 -10.04 19.98 -12.11
CA LYS A 168 -8.92 19.13 -12.55
C LYS A 168 -8.15 18.61 -11.34
N ILE A 169 -8.09 17.29 -11.20
CA ILE A 169 -7.35 16.63 -10.13
C ILE A 169 -6.05 16.04 -10.69
N ILE A 170 -4.94 16.28 -10.01
CA ILE A 170 -3.68 15.55 -10.19
C ILE A 170 -3.49 14.55 -9.05
N GLN A 171 -2.76 13.46 -9.30
CA GLN A 171 -2.24 12.57 -8.27
C GLN A 171 -0.72 12.73 -8.16
N GLY A 172 -0.19 12.86 -6.94
CA GLY A 172 1.24 12.97 -6.68
C GLY A 172 1.55 13.69 -5.37
N TYR A 173 2.13 14.89 -5.44
CA TYR A 173 2.51 15.68 -4.27
C TYR A 173 2.53 17.18 -4.59
N VAL A 174 2.11 18.00 -3.62
CA VAL A 174 2.36 19.45 -3.61
C VAL A 174 2.89 19.81 -2.24
N GLY A 175 4.07 20.43 -2.21
CA GLY A 175 4.71 20.87 -0.97
C GLY A 175 5.15 22.33 -1.06
N LEU A 176 5.09 23.04 0.07
CA LEU A 176 5.51 24.42 0.22
C LEU A 176 6.53 24.50 1.35
N GLY A 177 7.62 25.22 1.11
CA GLY A 177 8.52 25.67 2.15
C GLY A 177 8.87 27.14 1.95
N ILE A 178 9.03 27.86 3.05
CA ILE A 178 9.44 29.26 3.09
C ILE A 178 10.75 29.34 3.87
N CYS A 179 11.74 30.02 3.30
CA CYS A 179 13.03 30.26 3.93
C CYS A 179 13.31 31.76 3.96
N GLU A 180 13.74 32.28 5.11
CA GLU A 180 14.26 33.64 5.19
C GLU A 180 15.68 33.70 4.62
N ILE A 181 15.92 34.62 3.70
CA ILE A 181 17.26 34.88 3.18
C ILE A 181 17.75 36.18 3.84
N LYS A 182 18.85 36.08 4.59
CA LYS A 182 19.51 37.23 5.22
C LYS A 182 20.12 38.13 4.15
N THR A 183 19.33 39.06 3.65
CA THR A 183 19.76 40.18 2.79
C THR A 183 19.60 41.50 3.55
N GLN A 184 20.04 42.63 2.98
CA GLN A 184 19.89 43.95 3.61
C GLN A 184 18.45 44.30 3.99
N GLN A 185 17.45 43.66 3.38
CA GLN A 185 16.02 43.90 3.62
C GLN A 185 15.29 42.68 4.24
N ASN A 186 15.98 41.60 4.63
CA ASN A 186 15.39 40.34 5.13
C ASN A 186 14.13 39.90 4.35
N GLN A 187 14.34 39.21 3.24
CA GLN A 187 13.25 38.80 2.35
C GLN A 187 13.06 37.28 2.34
N GLN A 188 11.82 36.87 2.15
CA GLN A 188 11.43 35.48 2.11
C GLN A 188 11.58 34.90 0.71
N LEU A 189 12.18 33.71 0.64
CA LEU A 189 12.22 32.86 -0.54
C LEU A 189 11.22 31.73 -0.35
N THR A 190 10.32 31.60 -1.31
CA THR A 190 9.31 30.55 -1.34
C THR A 190 9.78 29.46 -2.30
N TYR A 191 9.78 28.21 -1.82
CA TYR A 191 10.09 27.04 -2.62
C TYR A 191 8.87 26.11 -2.64
N ILE A 192 8.37 25.78 -3.82
CA ILE A 192 7.22 24.90 -4.00
C ILE A 192 7.65 23.71 -4.87
N LEU A 193 7.26 22.50 -4.47
CA LEU A 193 7.52 21.28 -5.22
C LEU A 193 6.19 20.66 -5.63
N ILE A 194 6.00 20.43 -6.94
CA ILE A 194 4.82 19.77 -7.49
C ILE A 194 5.29 18.49 -8.19
N ALA A 195 4.81 17.33 -7.74
CA ALA A 195 4.95 16.08 -8.47
C ALA A 195 3.58 15.66 -8.99
N ARG A 196 3.46 15.42 -10.29
CA ARG A 196 2.21 14.96 -10.94
C ARG A 196 2.46 13.69 -11.74
N ARG A 197 1.67 12.66 -11.44
CA ARG A 197 1.74 11.35 -12.07
C ARG A 197 0.85 11.28 -13.30
N GLU A 198 1.38 10.67 -14.35
CA GLU A 198 0.68 10.49 -15.62
C GLU A 198 -0.41 9.40 -15.57
N THR A 199 -1.48 9.58 -16.34
CA THR A 199 -2.64 8.69 -16.47
C THR A 199 -2.59 7.71 -17.65
N LEU A 200 -1.62 7.81 -18.57
CA LEU A 200 -1.61 6.97 -19.79
C LEU A 200 -1.10 5.54 -19.57
N ARG A 201 -0.30 5.34 -18.52
CA ARG A 201 0.25 4.03 -18.14
C ARG A 201 0.59 4.03 -16.65
N GLY A 202 -0.37 4.44 -15.84
CA GLY A 202 -0.32 4.25 -14.40
C GLY A 202 -0.62 2.79 -14.05
N GLY A 203 -0.20 2.38 -12.87
CA GLY A 203 -0.57 1.11 -12.29
C GLY A 203 0.24 0.75 -11.07
N THR A 204 -0.02 -0.42 -10.50
CA THR A 204 0.77 -0.95 -9.39
C THR A 204 2.11 -1.51 -9.84
N ARG A 205 3.00 -1.78 -8.88
CA ARG A 205 4.43 -2.03 -9.15
C ARG A 205 4.74 -3.19 -10.07
N TYR A 206 3.90 -4.21 -10.07
CA TYR A 206 4.14 -5.44 -10.82
C TYR A 206 3.22 -5.60 -12.03
N ASN A 207 2.10 -4.87 -12.09
CA ASN A 207 1.14 -4.97 -13.18
C ASN A 207 1.52 -4.10 -14.40
N HIS A 208 2.18 -2.97 -14.19
CA HIS A 208 2.53 -2.05 -15.28
C HIS A 208 4.01 -1.68 -15.26
N ARG A 209 4.74 -2.28 -16.21
CA ARG A 209 6.15 -2.00 -16.48
C ARG A 209 6.36 -1.64 -17.95
N GLY A 210 7.48 -0.98 -18.22
CA GLY A 210 7.89 -0.64 -19.57
C GLY A 210 6.93 0.28 -20.32
N LEU A 211 6.93 0.13 -21.64
CA LEU A 211 6.21 0.95 -22.61
C LEU A 211 4.88 0.30 -23.04
N ASN A 212 3.88 1.12 -23.40
CA ASN A 212 2.71 0.65 -24.17
C ASN A 212 2.84 0.97 -25.67
N ILE A 213 1.91 0.45 -26.47
CA ILE A 213 1.82 0.69 -27.92
C ILE A 213 1.64 2.18 -28.30
N GLU A 214 1.19 3.01 -27.36
CA GLU A 214 1.04 4.45 -27.54
C GLU A 214 2.34 5.22 -27.29
N GLY A 215 3.40 4.56 -26.82
CA GLY A 215 4.65 5.19 -26.46
C GLY A 215 4.63 5.87 -25.08
N ALA A 216 3.67 5.52 -24.23
CA ALA A 216 3.63 5.95 -22.83
C ALA A 216 4.42 4.97 -21.96
N ALA A 217 5.32 5.50 -21.14
CA ALA A 217 6.14 4.71 -20.23
C ALA A 217 5.47 4.62 -18.86
N ALA A 218 5.52 3.44 -18.25
CA ALA A 218 4.83 3.18 -17.01
C ALA A 218 5.29 4.10 -15.87
N ASN A 219 4.34 4.54 -15.05
CA ASN A 219 4.56 5.34 -13.84
C ASN A 219 5.40 6.60 -14.07
N THR A 220 5.17 7.27 -15.20
CA THR A 220 5.81 8.53 -15.49
C THR A 220 5.32 9.62 -14.52
N VAL A 221 6.25 10.36 -13.94
CA VAL A 221 5.99 11.48 -13.02
C VAL A 221 6.76 12.70 -13.51
N GLU A 222 6.08 13.83 -13.59
CA GLU A 222 6.70 15.14 -13.77
C GLU A 222 6.90 15.79 -12.41
N THR A 223 8.11 16.27 -12.14
CA THR A 223 8.44 16.99 -10.90
C THR A 223 8.90 18.40 -11.25
N GLU A 224 8.16 19.38 -10.76
CA GLU A 224 8.33 20.79 -11.00
C GLU A 224 8.72 21.47 -9.70
N GLN A 225 9.90 22.11 -9.69
CA GLN A 225 10.31 22.99 -8.61
C GLN A 225 10.05 24.44 -9.01
N LEU A 226 9.40 25.18 -8.12
CA LEU A 226 9.16 26.61 -8.25
C LEU A 226 9.94 27.34 -7.15
N ILE A 227 10.61 28.43 -7.53
CA ILE A 227 11.29 29.32 -6.59
C ILE A 227 10.78 30.73 -6.83
N GLU A 228 10.15 31.32 -5.83
CA GLU A 228 9.67 32.69 -5.85
C GLU A 228 10.48 33.52 -4.86
N TYR A 229 10.99 34.66 -5.33
CA TYR A 229 11.71 35.63 -4.51
C TYR A 229 11.49 37.02 -5.09
N GLN A 230 10.94 37.93 -4.27
CA GLN A 230 10.47 39.24 -4.73
C GLN A 230 9.44 39.10 -5.88
N GLU A 231 9.63 39.82 -6.99
CA GLU A 231 8.78 39.76 -8.18
C GLU A 231 9.30 38.77 -9.23
N LYS A 232 10.25 37.89 -8.86
CA LYS A 232 10.86 36.89 -9.75
C LYS A 232 10.37 35.50 -9.39
N LEU A 233 10.00 34.74 -10.42
CA LEU A 233 9.51 33.37 -10.31
C LEU A 233 10.28 32.47 -11.28
N TYR A 234 10.84 31.40 -10.74
CA TYR A 234 11.63 30.41 -11.47
C TYR A 234 10.91 29.08 -11.45
N CYS A 235 10.96 28.36 -12.56
CA CYS A 235 10.37 27.03 -12.70
C CYS A 235 11.36 26.10 -13.40
N HIS A 236 11.64 24.96 -12.78
CA HIS A 236 12.42 23.89 -13.40
C HIS A 236 11.65 22.56 -13.33
N LEU A 237 11.56 21.90 -14.47
CA LEU A 237 10.86 20.63 -14.62
C LEU A 237 11.87 19.49 -14.83
N GLN A 238 11.57 18.32 -14.26
CA GLN A 238 12.24 17.04 -14.49
C GLN A 238 11.20 15.94 -14.69
N ILE A 239 11.56 14.86 -15.39
CA ILE A 239 10.68 13.70 -15.54
C ILE A 239 11.35 12.40 -15.09
N ARG A 240 10.57 11.48 -14.54
CA ARG A 240 11.01 10.12 -14.20
C ARG A 240 9.99 9.10 -14.63
N GLY A 241 10.41 7.85 -14.81
CA GLY A 241 9.49 6.74 -15.10
C GLY A 241 10.22 5.41 -15.29
N SER A 242 9.46 4.37 -15.64
CA SER A 242 10.03 3.09 -16.06
C SER A 242 10.93 3.27 -17.30
N VAL A 243 11.94 2.41 -17.44
CA VAL A 243 12.72 2.29 -18.68
C VAL A 243 11.75 2.02 -19.84
N PRO A 244 11.74 2.84 -20.91
CA PRO A 244 10.70 2.84 -21.94
C PRO A 244 10.95 1.76 -23.01
N VAL A 245 11.04 0.50 -22.59
CA VAL A 245 11.12 -0.70 -23.44
C VAL A 245 9.85 -1.53 -23.25
N PHE A 246 9.47 -2.40 -24.18
CA PHE A 246 8.39 -3.36 -23.93
C PHE A 246 8.90 -4.53 -23.09
N TRP A 247 8.57 -4.53 -21.79
CA TRP A 247 9.02 -5.57 -20.87
C TRP A 247 8.03 -5.77 -19.73
N GLU A 248 8.07 -6.96 -19.14
CA GLU A 248 7.25 -7.37 -18.01
C GLU A 248 8.08 -8.12 -16.96
N GLN A 249 7.50 -8.34 -15.78
CA GLN A 249 8.08 -9.20 -14.74
C GLN A 249 7.09 -10.27 -14.34
N VAL A 250 7.47 -11.53 -14.53
CA VAL A 250 6.57 -12.68 -14.30
C VAL A 250 7.10 -13.55 -13.16
N GLY A 251 6.15 -14.10 -12.39
CA GLY A 251 6.41 -15.07 -11.32
C GLY A 251 6.92 -14.45 -10.01
N ILE A 252 6.95 -15.27 -8.95
CA ILE A 252 7.35 -14.89 -7.59
C ILE A 252 8.80 -14.35 -7.55
N ARG A 253 9.66 -14.83 -8.45
CA ARG A 253 11.06 -14.39 -8.60
C ARG A 253 11.23 -13.09 -9.40
N ALA A 254 10.15 -12.51 -9.92
CA ALA A 254 10.13 -11.26 -10.71
C ALA A 254 11.17 -11.25 -11.85
N ILE A 255 11.14 -12.29 -12.70
CA ILE A 255 12.05 -12.41 -13.84
C ILE A 255 11.63 -11.42 -14.91
N SER A 256 12.57 -10.58 -15.35
CA SER A 256 12.32 -9.59 -16.40
C SER A 256 12.45 -10.21 -17.78
N SER A 257 11.48 -9.98 -18.66
CA SER A 257 11.51 -10.41 -20.07
C SER A 257 11.13 -9.26 -21.01
N ILE A 258 11.78 -9.21 -22.18
CA ILE A 258 11.38 -8.31 -23.27
C ILE A 258 10.22 -8.95 -24.01
N THR A 259 9.11 -8.23 -24.17
CA THR A 259 7.84 -8.80 -24.67
C THR A 259 7.60 -8.59 -26.15
N GLN A 260 8.38 -7.75 -26.83
CA GLN A 260 8.22 -7.42 -28.24
C GLN A 260 9.53 -7.62 -29.00
N ASN A 261 9.44 -7.82 -30.31
CA ASN A 261 10.63 -7.95 -31.14
C ASN A 261 11.37 -6.61 -31.30
N THR A 262 12.56 -6.66 -31.89
CA THR A 262 13.45 -5.50 -32.07
C THR A 262 12.79 -4.35 -32.84
N GLU A 263 12.10 -4.64 -33.95
CA GLU A 263 11.46 -3.61 -34.79
C GLU A 263 10.31 -2.91 -34.04
N GLN A 264 9.44 -3.67 -33.39
CA GLN A 264 8.35 -3.12 -32.57
C GLN A 264 8.90 -2.28 -31.42
N THR A 265 9.95 -2.77 -30.75
CA THR A 265 10.62 -2.05 -29.67
C THR A 265 11.22 -0.73 -30.15
N LYS A 266 11.90 -0.75 -31.29
CA LYS A 266 12.42 0.45 -31.95
C LYS A 266 11.31 1.45 -32.26
N MET A 267 10.20 1.00 -32.84
CA MET A 267 9.05 1.86 -33.16
C MET A 267 8.44 2.50 -31.89
N GLY A 268 8.23 1.71 -30.84
CA GLY A 268 7.70 2.19 -29.57
C GLY A 268 8.61 3.24 -28.94
N ILE A 269 9.91 2.97 -28.83
CA ILE A 269 10.89 3.91 -28.27
C ILE A 269 10.94 5.19 -29.13
N THR A 270 10.94 5.06 -30.45
CA THR A 270 10.95 6.22 -31.35
C THR A 270 9.73 7.12 -31.09
N LYS A 271 8.54 6.52 -31.00
CA LYS A 271 7.30 7.24 -30.68
C LYS A 271 7.38 7.93 -29.32
N HIS A 272 7.88 7.23 -28.29
CA HIS A 272 8.09 7.78 -26.95
C HIS A 272 8.99 9.01 -26.96
N LEU A 273 10.16 8.93 -27.61
CA LEU A 273 11.13 10.01 -27.67
C LEU A 273 10.63 11.19 -28.51
N MET A 274 9.95 10.94 -29.62
CA MET A 274 9.33 12.00 -30.43
C MET A 274 8.26 12.74 -29.63
N ASN A 275 7.44 12.03 -28.86
CA ASN A 275 6.46 12.65 -27.96
C ASN A 275 7.14 13.51 -26.89
N LEU A 276 8.20 13.03 -26.24
CA LEU A 276 8.94 13.84 -25.27
C LEU A 276 9.58 15.07 -25.93
N LYS A 277 10.20 14.90 -27.10
CA LYS A 277 10.84 15.99 -27.84
C LYS A 277 9.84 17.06 -28.29
N LYS A 278 8.63 16.67 -28.71
CA LYS A 278 7.53 17.60 -29.00
C LYS A 278 7.26 18.54 -27.83
N TYR A 279 7.28 18.03 -26.61
CA TYR A 279 6.90 18.79 -25.41
C TYR A 279 8.06 19.52 -24.73
N PHE A 280 9.30 19.06 -24.90
CA PHE A 280 10.44 19.51 -24.10
C PHE A 280 11.65 19.96 -24.91
N GLY A 281 11.71 19.68 -26.21
CA GLY A 281 12.90 19.91 -27.01
C GLY A 281 14.00 18.89 -26.70
N SER A 282 15.16 19.37 -26.26
CA SER A 282 16.34 18.53 -26.03
C SER A 282 16.13 17.53 -24.88
N LEU A 283 16.61 16.30 -25.03
CA LEU A 283 16.42 15.23 -24.03
C LEU A 283 17.77 14.73 -23.50
N LEU A 284 17.93 14.74 -22.17
CA LEU A 284 18.99 14.01 -21.47
C LEU A 284 18.38 12.82 -20.74
N LEU A 285 18.67 11.61 -21.21
CA LEU A 285 18.14 10.36 -20.70
C LEU A 285 19.17 9.72 -19.77
N ILE A 286 18.83 9.56 -18.49
CA ILE A 286 19.70 8.98 -17.47
C ILE A 286 19.09 7.66 -17.01
N ASP A 287 19.79 6.55 -17.24
CA ASP A 287 19.35 5.23 -16.79
C ASP A 287 20.13 4.76 -15.55
N LEU A 288 19.43 4.51 -14.45
CA LEU A 288 20.00 4.21 -13.12
C LEU A 288 19.96 2.71 -12.76
N MET A 289 19.85 1.84 -13.76
CA MET A 289 19.73 0.39 -13.61
C MET A 289 21.05 -0.23 -13.11
N ALA A 290 20.94 -1.30 -12.32
CA ALA A 290 22.10 -2.06 -11.86
C ALA A 290 22.65 -2.94 -12.99
N MET A 291 23.97 -2.95 -13.16
CA MET A 291 24.63 -3.69 -14.25
C MET A 291 24.99 -5.13 -13.86
N ASP A 292 25.01 -5.45 -12.56
CA ASP A 292 25.41 -6.74 -11.99
C ASP A 292 24.28 -7.78 -11.90
N LYS A 293 23.01 -7.40 -12.12
CA LYS A 293 21.86 -8.31 -12.09
C LYS A 293 21.37 -8.65 -13.49
N GLN A 294 21.33 -9.94 -13.83
CA GLN A 294 20.83 -10.43 -15.13
C GLN A 294 19.46 -9.81 -15.50
N ASN A 295 18.53 -9.67 -14.55
CA ASN A 295 17.18 -9.14 -14.80
C ASN A 295 17.10 -7.63 -15.09
N GLU A 296 18.02 -6.81 -14.57
CA GLU A 296 18.05 -5.35 -14.84
C GLU A 296 18.89 -5.03 -16.10
N SER A 297 19.99 -5.77 -16.28
CA SER A 297 20.96 -5.55 -17.34
C SER A 297 20.35 -5.74 -18.73
N ILE A 298 19.52 -6.76 -18.93
CA ILE A 298 18.84 -7.03 -20.21
C ILE A 298 18.03 -5.81 -20.68
N ILE A 299 17.21 -5.22 -19.78
CA ILE A 299 16.34 -4.09 -20.11
C ILE A 299 17.18 -2.85 -20.49
N SER A 300 18.19 -2.55 -19.66
CA SER A 300 19.04 -1.37 -19.85
C SER A 300 19.89 -1.48 -21.12
N GLN A 301 20.43 -2.67 -21.39
CA GLN A 301 21.20 -2.95 -22.59
C GLN A 301 20.33 -2.87 -23.85
N THR A 302 19.13 -3.47 -23.84
CA THR A 302 18.17 -3.33 -24.94
C THR A 302 17.84 -1.87 -25.19
N TYR A 303 17.57 -1.08 -24.14
CA TYR A 303 17.27 0.34 -24.30
C TYR A 303 18.43 1.10 -24.96
N LYS A 304 19.65 0.91 -24.46
CA LYS A 304 20.87 1.53 -25.00
C LYS A 304 21.09 1.19 -26.48
N GLU A 305 20.96 -0.08 -26.85
CA GLU A 305 21.08 -0.54 -28.23
C GLU A 305 20.04 0.13 -29.14
N MET A 306 18.78 0.18 -28.70
CA MET A 306 17.72 0.83 -29.47
C MET A 306 17.96 2.33 -29.63
N ILE A 307 18.40 3.04 -28.58
CA ILE A 307 18.74 4.47 -28.69
C ILE A 307 19.85 4.71 -29.72
N ASN A 308 20.89 3.88 -29.72
CA ASN A 308 22.00 3.96 -30.66
C ASN A 308 21.56 3.71 -32.12
N LEU A 309 20.53 2.88 -32.32
CA LEU A 309 19.94 2.59 -33.63
C LEU A 309 18.99 3.68 -34.14
N ILE A 310 18.25 4.35 -33.24
CA ILE A 310 17.23 5.34 -33.63
C ILE A 310 17.86 6.70 -33.98
N GLN A 311 18.91 7.12 -33.27
CA GLN A 311 19.68 8.36 -33.52
C GLN A 311 18.82 9.63 -33.70
N ILE A 312 17.99 9.98 -32.71
CA ILE A 312 17.24 11.24 -32.74
C ILE A 312 18.16 12.42 -32.39
N PRO A 313 18.17 13.52 -33.16
CA PRO A 313 18.97 14.70 -32.83
C PRO A 313 18.63 15.25 -31.44
N GLN A 314 19.62 15.82 -30.73
CA GLN A 314 19.44 16.43 -29.40
C GLN A 314 18.86 15.47 -28.34
N VAL A 315 19.07 14.17 -28.53
CA VAL A 315 18.79 13.14 -27.51
C VAL A 315 20.10 12.52 -27.11
N GLN A 316 20.42 12.62 -25.81
CA GLN A 316 21.61 12.03 -25.21
C GLN A 316 21.20 10.99 -24.19
N HIS A 317 21.96 9.90 -24.11
CA HIS A 317 21.68 8.79 -23.21
C HIS A 317 22.93 8.41 -22.42
N GLN A 318 22.80 8.33 -21.10
CA GLN A 318 23.85 7.91 -20.20
C GLN A 318 23.33 6.84 -19.25
N GLN A 319 24.09 5.75 -19.11
CA GLN A 319 23.81 4.64 -18.21
C GLN A 319 24.71 4.76 -16.97
N ILE A 320 24.15 4.60 -15.77
CA ILE A 320 24.83 4.80 -14.50
C ILE A 320 24.45 3.65 -13.56
N ASP A 321 25.43 2.85 -13.12
CA ASP A 321 25.19 1.83 -12.09
C ASP A 321 25.04 2.46 -10.71
N PHE A 322 23.82 2.90 -10.39
CA PHE A 322 23.52 3.62 -9.16
C PHE A 322 23.93 2.86 -7.90
N LYS A 323 23.84 1.52 -7.88
CA LYS A 323 24.16 0.68 -6.72
C LYS A 323 25.67 0.65 -6.47
N GLN A 324 26.47 0.55 -7.53
CA GLN A 324 27.92 0.65 -7.43
C GLN A 324 28.37 2.04 -6.97
N TYR A 325 27.77 3.09 -7.53
CA TYR A 325 28.08 4.48 -7.16
C TYR A 325 27.64 4.83 -5.74
N CYS A 326 26.54 4.27 -5.23
CA CYS A 326 25.99 4.63 -3.92
C CYS A 326 26.18 3.54 -2.84
N LYS A 327 27.22 2.68 -2.94
CA LYS A 327 27.57 1.72 -1.87
C LYS A 327 27.71 2.45 -0.53
N ASN A 328 27.14 1.89 0.53
CA ASN A 328 27.08 2.47 1.89
C ASN A 328 26.37 3.82 2.00
N TYR A 329 25.41 4.11 1.10
CA TYR A 329 24.63 5.37 1.09
C TYR A 329 25.48 6.65 0.94
N LYS A 330 26.70 6.52 0.42
CA LYS A 330 27.57 7.66 0.09
C LYS A 330 27.20 8.24 -1.26
N PHE A 331 26.21 9.12 -1.28
CA PHE A 331 25.70 9.70 -2.52
C PHE A 331 26.63 10.75 -3.15
N GLU A 332 27.70 11.16 -2.48
CA GLU A 332 28.74 12.09 -2.97
C GLU A 332 29.28 11.68 -4.35
N LYS A 333 29.39 10.37 -4.59
CA LYS A 333 29.89 9.80 -5.85
C LYS A 333 29.01 10.08 -7.07
N LEU A 334 27.81 10.62 -6.89
CA LEU A 334 26.97 11.12 -7.98
C LEU A 334 27.34 12.56 -8.41
N ASN A 335 28.09 13.31 -7.60
CA ASN A 335 28.47 14.69 -7.93
C ASN A 335 29.28 14.82 -9.23
N PRO A 336 30.27 13.94 -9.52
CA PRO A 336 30.99 13.97 -10.79
C PRO A 336 30.07 13.88 -12.00
N LEU A 337 28.96 13.12 -11.91
CA LEU A 337 27.99 12.94 -13.00
C LEU A 337 27.18 14.23 -13.25
N ILE A 338 26.87 14.98 -12.19
CA ILE A 338 26.24 16.31 -12.32
C ILE A 338 27.24 17.30 -12.96
N ILE A 339 28.52 17.21 -12.59
CA ILE A 339 29.58 18.06 -13.15
C ILE A 339 29.82 17.75 -14.63
N GLU A 340 29.85 16.47 -15.01
CA GLU A 340 29.99 16.00 -16.38
C GLU A 340 28.86 16.55 -17.27
N ASN A 341 27.62 16.54 -16.76
CA ASN A 341 26.45 17.03 -17.47
C ASN A 341 26.19 18.53 -17.29
N LYS A 342 27.09 19.27 -16.64
CA LYS A 342 26.87 20.66 -16.21
C LYS A 342 26.46 21.59 -17.34
N GLU A 343 27.12 21.51 -18.50
CA GLU A 343 26.85 22.39 -19.64
C GLU A 343 25.43 22.19 -20.18
N ILE A 344 25.02 20.94 -20.34
CA ILE A 344 23.68 20.57 -20.78
C ILE A 344 22.64 21.03 -19.74
N LEU A 345 22.90 20.79 -18.45
CA LEU A 345 22.00 21.22 -17.37
C LEU A 345 21.85 22.75 -17.30
N ILE A 346 22.90 23.53 -17.61
CA ILE A 346 22.82 24.99 -17.70
C ILE A 346 21.97 25.42 -18.90
N GLN A 347 22.18 24.81 -20.06
CA GLN A 347 21.37 25.07 -21.27
C GLN A 347 19.88 24.74 -21.05
N GLN A 348 19.59 23.72 -20.23
CA GLN A 348 18.25 23.25 -19.91
C GLN A 348 17.73 23.77 -18.55
N SER A 349 18.31 24.87 -18.04
CA SER A 349 18.24 25.22 -16.62
C SER A 349 16.83 25.49 -16.08
N TYR A 350 16.16 26.57 -16.47
CA TYR A 350 14.85 26.92 -15.91
C TYR A 350 14.10 27.95 -16.75
N THR A 351 12.79 27.98 -16.58
CA THR A 351 11.92 29.06 -17.03
C THR A 351 11.94 30.18 -15.99
N LYS A 352 12.05 31.45 -16.43
CA LYS A 352 12.13 32.63 -15.55
C LYS A 352 11.05 33.63 -15.91
N PHE A 353 10.32 34.09 -14.91
CA PHE A 353 9.39 35.21 -14.98
C PHE A 353 9.88 36.33 -14.07
N GLN A 354 9.66 37.57 -14.50
CA GLN A 354 9.88 38.76 -13.69
C GLN A 354 8.71 39.71 -13.90
N ASN A 355 8.02 40.07 -12.82
CA ASN A 355 6.87 40.97 -12.84
C ASN A 355 5.76 40.44 -13.78
N GLY A 356 5.56 39.13 -13.77
CA GLY A 356 4.63 38.42 -14.66
C GLY A 356 5.09 38.26 -16.11
N LYS A 357 6.21 38.86 -16.53
CA LYS A 357 6.75 38.74 -17.89
C LYS A 357 7.71 37.55 -18.00
N LEU A 358 7.50 36.71 -19.01
CA LEU A 358 8.39 35.60 -19.35
C LEU A 358 9.72 36.12 -19.93
N LEU A 359 10.84 35.75 -19.31
CA LEU A 359 12.20 36.16 -19.70
C LEU A 359 13.03 35.02 -20.27
N ASN A 360 12.85 33.80 -19.75
CA ASN A 360 13.54 32.60 -20.23
C ASN A 360 12.60 31.40 -20.20
N ILE A 361 12.76 30.46 -21.12
CA ILE A 361 12.01 29.20 -21.16
C ILE A 361 13.01 28.05 -21.06
N GLN A 362 12.69 27.06 -20.22
CA GLN A 362 13.44 25.83 -20.18
C GLN A 362 13.35 25.09 -21.53
N ASN A 363 14.49 24.88 -22.19
CA ASN A 363 14.59 24.24 -23.51
C ASN A 363 15.29 22.88 -23.44
N GLY A 364 14.72 21.98 -22.64
CA GLY A 364 15.15 20.60 -22.54
C GLY A 364 14.68 19.96 -21.24
N ILE A 365 14.80 18.63 -21.16
CA ILE A 365 14.37 17.88 -19.99
C ILE A 365 15.36 16.75 -19.66
N VAL A 366 15.58 16.57 -18.37
CA VAL A 366 16.23 15.37 -17.85
C VAL A 366 15.17 14.31 -17.55
N ARG A 367 15.27 13.16 -18.21
CA ARG A 367 14.47 11.97 -17.93
C ARG A 367 15.31 10.96 -17.16
N THR A 368 14.89 10.63 -15.95
CA THR A 368 15.52 9.59 -15.13
C THR A 368 14.73 8.28 -15.20
N ASN A 369 15.38 7.22 -15.66
CA ASN A 369 14.82 5.88 -15.78
C ASN A 369 15.35 4.97 -14.67
N CYS A 370 14.52 4.03 -14.24
CA CYS A 370 14.88 2.99 -13.28
C CYS A 370 13.89 1.82 -13.39
N LEU A 371 14.23 0.67 -12.76
CA LEU A 371 13.33 -0.49 -12.66
C LEU A 371 12.05 -0.10 -11.92
N ASP A 372 12.21 0.60 -10.81
CA ASP A 372 11.12 1.20 -10.03
C ASP A 372 11.39 2.70 -9.93
N CYS A 373 10.41 3.51 -10.30
CA CYS A 373 10.52 4.96 -10.49
C CYS A 373 10.58 5.76 -9.17
N LEU A 374 11.26 5.25 -8.15
CA LEU A 374 11.08 5.71 -6.79
C LEU A 374 12.39 6.07 -6.07
N ASP A 375 13.10 5.09 -5.52
CA ASP A 375 14.16 5.37 -4.54
C ASP A 375 15.44 5.95 -5.19
N ARG A 376 15.88 5.39 -6.32
CA ARG A 376 17.08 5.83 -7.05
C ARG A 376 16.85 7.13 -7.82
N THR A 377 15.71 7.23 -8.49
CA THR A 377 15.32 8.40 -9.30
C THR A 377 15.09 9.63 -8.43
N ASN A 378 14.43 9.50 -7.27
CA ASN A 378 14.17 10.63 -6.37
C ASN A 378 15.48 11.25 -5.86
N VAL A 379 16.44 10.41 -5.46
CA VAL A 379 17.79 10.85 -5.05
C VAL A 379 18.47 11.64 -6.16
N PHE A 380 18.51 11.10 -7.38
CA PHE A 380 19.22 11.73 -8.49
C PHE A 380 18.55 13.05 -8.92
N GLN A 381 17.22 13.07 -9.01
CA GLN A 381 16.47 14.29 -9.33
C GLN A 381 16.64 15.38 -8.26
N THR A 382 16.77 15.01 -6.98
CA THR A 382 17.07 15.96 -5.89
C THR A 382 18.43 16.62 -6.08
N LYS A 383 19.43 15.90 -6.60
CA LYS A 383 20.76 16.47 -6.91
C LYS A 383 20.71 17.48 -8.04
N ILE A 384 19.99 17.16 -9.12
CA ILE A 384 19.76 18.09 -10.22
C ILE A 384 19.02 19.33 -9.73
N ALA A 385 17.94 19.13 -8.98
CA ALA A 385 17.10 20.19 -8.41
C ALA A 385 17.91 21.22 -7.62
N TYR A 386 18.82 20.76 -6.76
CA TYR A 386 19.72 21.62 -6.00
C TYR A 386 20.78 22.30 -6.88
N PHE A 387 21.36 21.59 -7.86
CA PHE A 387 22.28 22.20 -8.81
C PHE A 387 21.60 23.39 -9.52
N ILE A 388 20.37 23.17 -10.00
CA ILE A 388 19.55 24.22 -10.61
C ILE A 388 19.20 25.33 -9.61
N THR A 389 18.88 24.98 -8.37
CA THR A 389 18.63 25.97 -7.30
C THR A 389 19.85 26.87 -7.10
N ASN A 390 21.07 26.33 -7.11
CA ASN A 390 22.28 27.15 -7.02
C ASN A 390 22.44 28.11 -8.20
N LEU A 391 22.07 27.69 -9.43
CA LEU A 391 22.05 28.59 -10.58
C LEU A 391 21.03 29.72 -10.40
N ILE A 392 19.84 29.40 -9.89
CA ILE A 392 18.78 30.38 -9.61
C ILE A 392 19.25 31.38 -8.54
N LEU A 393 19.86 30.91 -7.45
CA LEU A 393 20.39 31.77 -6.39
C LEU A 393 21.48 32.70 -6.91
N ASN A 394 22.36 32.22 -7.78
CA ASN A 394 23.36 33.07 -8.43
C ASN A 394 22.70 34.16 -9.31
N ASP A 395 21.67 33.83 -10.09
CA ASP A 395 20.91 34.81 -10.89
C ASP A 395 20.08 35.79 -10.03
N LEU A 396 19.73 35.40 -8.80
CA LEU A 396 19.15 36.27 -7.78
C LEU A 396 20.20 37.15 -7.07
N GLY A 397 21.50 36.90 -7.25
CA GLY A 397 22.57 37.56 -6.50
C GLY A 397 22.66 37.11 -5.04
N ILE A 398 22.04 35.98 -4.70
CA ILE A 398 22.04 35.41 -3.34
C ILE A 398 23.24 34.46 -3.23
N ASN A 399 24.23 34.86 -2.45
CA ASN A 399 25.36 34.01 -2.11
C ASN A 399 25.14 33.35 -0.74
N ILE A 400 24.81 32.06 -0.72
CA ILE A 400 24.89 31.27 0.51
C ILE A 400 26.38 31.21 0.91
N PRO A 401 26.81 31.55 2.13
CA PRO A 401 28.21 31.48 2.53
C PRO A 401 28.74 30.05 2.43
N LYS A 402 30.00 29.86 2.03
CA LYS A 402 30.60 28.53 1.77
C LYS A 402 30.52 27.60 2.99
N GLU A 403 30.61 28.14 4.20
CA GLU A 403 30.47 27.40 5.46
C GLU A 403 29.07 26.79 5.69
N PHE A 404 28.05 27.32 5.02
CA PHE A 404 26.68 26.80 5.04
C PHE A 404 26.29 26.07 3.75
N ARG A 405 27.21 26.02 2.76
CA ARG A 405 27.05 25.22 1.55
C ARG A 405 27.45 23.78 1.88
N CYS A 406 26.51 22.86 1.74
CA CYS A 406 26.90 21.47 1.54
C CYS A 406 27.59 21.33 0.17
N GLU A 407 28.84 20.86 0.13
CA GLU A 407 29.48 20.37 -1.12
C GLU A 407 28.68 19.21 -1.73
N THR A 408 27.89 18.55 -0.88
CA THR A 408 27.20 17.28 -1.10
C THR A 408 25.86 17.37 -0.37
N ILE A 409 24.76 17.60 -1.10
CA ILE A 409 23.39 17.67 -0.52
C ILE A 409 23.12 16.51 0.43
N LEU A 410 23.70 15.34 0.17
CA LEU A 410 23.42 14.11 0.90
C LEU A 410 24.54 13.73 1.87
N ASP A 411 25.46 14.65 2.20
CA ASP A 411 26.36 14.46 3.33
C ASP A 411 25.71 14.89 4.63
N LEU A 412 25.98 14.04 5.62
CA LEU A 412 25.16 13.85 6.80
C LEU A 412 25.98 14.02 8.08
N SER A 413 27.21 14.52 7.95
CA SER A 413 28.16 14.63 9.04
C SER A 413 27.92 15.83 9.96
N ASP A 414 27.29 16.91 9.50
CA ASP A 414 27.06 18.11 10.33
C ASP A 414 25.71 18.81 10.00
N GLN A 415 24.59 18.33 10.55
CA GLN A 415 23.26 18.95 10.36
C GLN A 415 23.16 20.41 10.88
N GLU A 416 23.99 20.77 11.88
CA GLU A 416 24.02 22.11 12.46
C GLU A 416 24.63 23.18 11.53
N LYS A 417 25.39 22.77 10.51
CA LYS A 417 26.05 23.68 9.55
C LYS A 417 25.30 23.83 8.21
N VAL A 418 24.12 23.23 8.06
CA VAL A 418 23.37 23.25 6.78
C VAL A 418 22.37 24.43 6.75
N HIS A 419 22.41 25.23 5.69
CA HIS A 419 21.47 26.34 5.47
C HIS A 419 20.00 25.85 5.42
N ASP A 420 19.06 26.62 5.97
CA ASP A 420 17.66 26.21 6.13
C ASP A 420 16.96 25.92 4.79
N LEU A 421 17.25 26.69 3.74
CA LEU A 421 16.80 26.40 2.38
C LEU A 421 17.16 24.96 1.93
N ILE A 422 18.36 24.49 2.26
CA ILE A 422 18.82 23.15 1.86
C ILE A 422 18.07 22.09 2.65
N LYS A 423 17.86 22.30 3.96
CA LYS A 423 17.03 21.42 4.80
C LYS A 423 15.61 21.31 4.26
N LEU A 424 15.02 22.44 3.89
CA LEU A 424 13.69 22.53 3.30
C LEU A 424 13.59 21.74 1.98
N ILE A 425 14.56 21.91 1.07
CA ILE A 425 14.62 21.14 -0.18
C ILE A 425 14.65 19.64 0.10
N LYS A 426 15.49 19.19 1.05
CA LYS A 426 15.57 17.77 1.44
C LYS A 426 14.22 17.25 1.96
N ILE A 427 13.55 18.02 2.81
CA ILE A 427 12.27 17.63 3.39
C ILE A 427 11.22 17.45 2.28
N LEU A 428 11.05 18.47 1.43
CA LEU A 428 10.03 18.44 0.38
C LEU A 428 10.29 17.33 -0.66
N TRP A 429 11.54 17.14 -1.08
CA TRP A 429 11.89 16.05 -2.01
C TRP A 429 11.74 14.68 -1.37
N GLY A 430 12.03 14.53 -0.08
CA GLY A 430 11.78 13.30 0.67
C GLY A 430 10.29 12.99 0.76
N GLU A 431 9.46 13.97 1.14
CA GLU A 431 7.99 13.82 1.19
C GLU A 431 7.37 13.52 -0.17
N SER A 432 7.87 14.15 -1.24
CA SER A 432 7.49 13.81 -2.62
C SER A 432 7.80 12.34 -2.92
N GLY A 433 8.98 11.86 -2.53
CA GLY A 433 9.36 10.44 -2.62
C GLY A 433 8.39 9.51 -1.89
N ASP A 434 8.06 9.82 -0.64
CA ASP A 434 7.12 9.05 0.19
C ASP A 434 5.71 9.01 -0.40
N ASN A 435 5.18 10.16 -0.85
CA ASN A 435 3.84 10.24 -1.44
C ASN A 435 3.74 9.42 -2.73
N ILE A 436 4.70 9.56 -3.64
CA ILE A 436 4.74 8.76 -4.87
C ILE A 436 4.91 7.27 -4.54
N SER A 437 5.64 6.93 -3.48
CA SER A 437 5.82 5.54 -3.02
C SER A 437 4.53 4.92 -2.52
N ARG A 438 3.76 5.67 -1.72
CA ARG A 438 2.48 5.20 -1.18
C ARG A 438 1.47 4.95 -2.29
N ILE A 439 1.43 5.79 -3.32
CA ILE A 439 0.58 5.62 -4.50
C ILE A 439 0.91 4.31 -5.24
N TYR A 440 2.20 4.01 -5.42
CA TYR A 440 2.69 2.97 -6.32
C TYR A 440 2.93 1.61 -5.63
N ALA A 441 3.47 1.62 -4.42
CA ALA A 441 3.95 0.46 -3.68
C ALA A 441 3.24 0.27 -2.32
N GLY A 442 2.28 1.13 -2.00
CA GLY A 442 1.49 1.08 -0.76
C GLY A 442 2.29 1.30 0.54
N THR A 443 3.53 1.79 0.43
CA THR A 443 4.48 2.00 1.54
C THR A 443 5.26 3.28 1.33
N ASP A 444 5.81 3.88 2.38
CA ASP A 444 6.73 5.02 2.25
C ASP A 444 8.02 4.63 1.51
N SER A 445 8.76 5.62 1.01
CA SER A 445 10.02 5.37 0.31
C SER A 445 11.04 4.80 1.29
N SER A 446 11.94 3.98 0.75
CA SER A 446 12.97 3.33 1.55
C SER A 446 14.14 4.28 1.83
N THR A 447 14.32 5.33 1.01
CA THR A 447 15.46 6.25 1.09
C THR A 447 15.17 7.55 1.85
N THR A 448 13.91 7.88 2.13
CA THR A 448 13.54 9.19 2.70
C THR A 448 14.11 9.46 4.09
N LYS A 449 14.12 8.48 5.00
CA LYS A 449 14.75 8.66 6.32
C LYS A 449 16.25 8.89 6.20
N ILE A 450 16.92 8.22 5.27
CA ILE A 450 18.34 8.39 4.98
C ILE A 450 18.61 9.79 4.38
N GLN A 451 17.73 10.28 3.51
CA GLN A 451 17.79 11.64 2.95
C GLN A 451 17.54 12.73 4.00
N LYS A 452 16.64 12.48 4.97
CA LYS A 452 16.21 13.46 5.99
C LYS A 452 17.14 13.50 7.22
N THR A 453 17.61 12.37 7.73
CA THR A 453 18.34 12.31 9.02
C THR A 453 19.78 11.83 8.91
N GLY A 454 20.14 11.14 7.83
CA GLY A 454 21.53 10.88 7.52
C GLY A 454 22.28 9.82 8.29
N GLY A 455 21.58 8.99 9.06
CA GLY A 455 22.15 7.84 9.73
C GLY A 455 21.25 6.63 9.59
N SER A 456 21.87 5.45 9.47
CA SER A 456 21.21 4.16 9.66
C SER A 456 21.02 3.92 11.15
N SER A 457 19.90 4.36 11.71
CA SER A 457 19.43 3.84 13.01
C SER A 457 19.01 2.37 12.84
N TRP A 458 19.19 1.53 13.86
CA TRP A 458 18.70 0.14 13.89
C TRP A 458 17.19 0.03 13.60
N THR A 459 16.43 1.08 13.88
CA THR A 459 15.01 1.22 13.50
C THR A 459 14.77 1.26 11.99
N GLY A 460 15.74 1.73 11.20
CA GLY A 460 15.64 1.82 9.75
C GLY A 460 15.69 0.47 9.05
N ILE A 461 16.50 -0.48 9.52
CA ILE A 461 16.64 -1.82 8.91
C ILE A 461 15.38 -2.68 9.14
N ILE A 462 14.78 -2.59 10.33
CA ILE A 462 13.50 -3.25 10.67
C ILE A 462 12.36 -2.66 9.83
N GLU A 463 12.32 -1.34 9.69
CA GLU A 463 11.34 -0.65 8.84
C GLU A 463 11.53 -0.97 7.35
N HIS A 464 12.76 -1.17 6.88
CA HIS A 464 13.04 -1.66 5.53
C HIS A 464 12.50 -3.07 5.29
N GLY A 465 12.62 -3.97 6.27
CA GLY A 465 12.04 -5.32 6.24
C GLY A 465 10.51 -5.31 6.21
N LEU A 466 9.88 -4.54 7.11
CA LEU A 466 8.42 -4.34 7.14
C LEU A 466 7.90 -3.69 5.86
N LYS A 467 8.64 -2.74 5.27
CA LYS A 467 8.33 -2.16 3.95
C LYS A 467 8.45 -3.20 2.84
N GLY A 468 9.43 -4.10 2.90
CA GLY A 468 9.56 -5.24 1.99
C GLY A 468 8.36 -6.19 2.07
N PHE A 469 7.94 -6.53 3.29
CA PHE A 469 6.77 -7.37 3.55
C PHE A 469 5.46 -6.71 3.11
N HIS A 470 5.22 -5.44 3.46
CA HIS A 470 4.05 -4.72 2.98
C HIS A 470 4.04 -4.58 1.45
N ARG A 471 5.19 -4.46 0.79
CA ARG A 471 5.29 -4.46 -0.67
C ARG A 471 4.92 -5.84 -1.24
N PHE A 472 5.34 -6.92 -0.61
CA PHE A 472 4.96 -8.30 -0.98
C PHE A 472 3.47 -8.59 -0.75
N TYR A 473 2.90 -8.16 0.38
CA TYR A 473 1.47 -8.28 0.67
C TYR A 473 0.64 -7.45 -0.32
N ASN A 474 1.02 -6.18 -0.53
CA ASN A 474 0.34 -5.33 -1.49
C ASN A 474 0.37 -5.95 -2.90
N GLN A 475 1.53 -6.49 -3.30
CA GLN A 475 1.76 -7.18 -4.57
C GLN A 475 0.81 -8.37 -4.80
N ASN A 476 0.63 -9.23 -3.80
CA ASN A 476 -0.13 -10.48 -4.01
C ASN A 476 -1.63 -10.35 -3.69
N VAL A 477 -2.06 -9.33 -2.93
CA VAL A 477 -3.44 -9.27 -2.42
C VAL A 477 -4.20 -8.03 -2.90
N THR A 478 -3.57 -6.85 -2.92
CA THR A 478 -4.30 -5.58 -3.16
C THR A 478 -4.02 -4.93 -4.51
N ASP A 479 -2.97 -5.37 -5.20
CA ASP A 479 -2.47 -4.69 -6.39
C ASP A 479 -3.42 -4.86 -7.58
N GLU A 480 -4.12 -5.98 -7.68
CA GLU A 480 -5.17 -6.18 -8.69
C GLU A 480 -6.37 -5.25 -8.43
N GLU A 481 -6.85 -5.16 -7.18
CA GLU A 481 -7.95 -4.25 -6.81
C GLU A 481 -7.60 -2.78 -7.08
N LYS A 482 -6.39 -2.34 -6.69
CA LYS A 482 -5.90 -0.98 -6.97
C LYS A 482 -5.80 -0.72 -8.47
N GLN A 483 -5.37 -1.71 -9.25
CA GLN A 483 -5.29 -1.60 -10.69
C GLN A 483 -6.68 -1.46 -11.31
N ASN A 484 -7.66 -2.25 -10.85
CA ASN A 484 -9.04 -2.18 -11.30
C ASN A 484 -9.67 -0.82 -10.98
N ILE A 485 -9.44 -0.29 -9.78
CA ILE A 485 -9.89 1.06 -9.39
C ILE A 485 -9.25 2.12 -10.27
N TYR A 486 -7.94 2.03 -10.52
CA TYR A 486 -7.24 2.94 -11.43
C TYR A 486 -7.90 2.91 -12.82
N SER A 487 -8.04 1.72 -13.42
CA SER A 487 -8.62 1.54 -14.76
C SER A 487 -10.05 2.09 -14.83
N PHE A 488 -10.84 1.91 -13.78
CA PHE A 488 -12.18 2.49 -13.65
C PHE A 488 -12.15 4.03 -13.62
N ILE A 489 -11.24 4.62 -12.83
CA ILE A 489 -11.11 6.08 -12.66
C ILE A 489 -10.69 6.76 -13.96
N VAL A 490 -9.68 6.22 -14.65
CA VAL A 490 -9.14 6.82 -15.89
C VAL A 490 -9.93 6.37 -17.13
N GLY A 491 -10.73 5.31 -17.01
CA GLY A 491 -11.52 4.74 -18.09
C GLY A 491 -10.70 3.94 -19.10
N GLU A 492 -9.61 3.30 -18.67
CA GLU A 492 -8.82 2.40 -19.50
C GLU A 492 -9.68 1.17 -19.85
N ASN A 493 -9.82 0.92 -21.16
CA ASN A 493 -10.54 -0.20 -21.79
C ASN A 493 -12.03 -0.36 -21.37
N GLN A 494 -12.95 -0.05 -22.30
CA GLN A 494 -14.37 -0.40 -22.12
C GLN A 494 -14.60 -1.92 -21.94
N GLN A 495 -13.64 -2.75 -22.40
CA GLN A 495 -13.61 -4.19 -22.13
C GLN A 495 -13.21 -4.53 -20.69
N SER A 496 -12.33 -3.78 -20.01
CA SER A 496 -12.07 -3.97 -18.58
C SER A 496 -13.14 -3.34 -17.70
N ASN A 497 -13.96 -2.40 -18.20
CA ASN A 497 -15.23 -2.06 -17.55
C ASN A 497 -16.28 -3.17 -17.72
N LYS A 498 -16.27 -3.90 -18.86
CA LYS A 498 -17.04 -5.14 -19.04
C LYS A 498 -16.43 -6.34 -18.32
N GLN A 499 -15.14 -6.36 -17.98
CA GLN A 499 -14.55 -7.34 -17.06
C GLN A 499 -14.70 -6.89 -15.63
N PHE A 500 -14.76 -5.60 -15.28
CA PHE A 500 -15.10 -5.17 -13.92
C PHE A 500 -16.57 -5.44 -13.66
N LEU A 501 -17.46 -5.04 -14.57
CA LEU A 501 -18.88 -5.41 -14.54
C LEU A 501 -19.09 -6.90 -14.84
N GLY A 502 -18.20 -7.56 -15.58
CA GLY A 502 -18.30 -8.98 -15.94
C GLY A 502 -17.65 -9.92 -14.92
N ILE A 503 -16.68 -9.45 -14.13
CA ILE A 503 -16.17 -10.06 -12.90
C ILE A 503 -17.18 -9.78 -11.81
N ILE A 504 -17.84 -8.63 -11.79
CA ILE A 504 -18.97 -8.38 -10.88
C ILE A 504 -20.21 -9.19 -11.30
N GLU A 505 -20.50 -9.33 -12.58
CA GLU A 505 -21.60 -10.16 -13.11
C GLU A 505 -21.23 -11.63 -13.06
N GLN A 506 -19.96 -12.03 -13.17
CA GLN A 506 -19.47 -13.36 -12.81
C GLN A 506 -19.51 -13.53 -11.29
N MET A 507 -19.22 -12.52 -10.48
CA MET A 507 -19.47 -12.55 -9.04
C MET A 507 -20.96 -12.57 -8.71
N GLN A 508 -21.85 -12.19 -9.64
CA GLN A 508 -23.32 -12.29 -9.50
C GLN A 508 -23.92 -13.55 -10.15
N GLN A 509 -23.28 -14.16 -11.17
CA GLN A 509 -23.73 -15.35 -11.92
C GLN A 509 -22.95 -16.62 -11.56
N GLN A 510 -21.70 -16.52 -11.15
CA GLN A 510 -20.97 -17.52 -10.36
C GLN A 510 -21.32 -17.42 -8.86
N SER A 511 -22.19 -16.48 -8.46
CA SER A 511 -22.87 -16.53 -7.17
C SER A 511 -24.22 -17.25 -7.25
N PRO A 512 -24.21 -18.59 -7.26
CA PRO A 512 -24.84 -19.36 -6.22
C PRO A 512 -23.90 -19.53 -5.01
N PHE A 513 -22.61 -19.27 -5.20
CA PHE A 513 -21.52 -19.55 -4.27
C PHE A 513 -20.85 -18.25 -3.84
N ILE A 514 -21.47 -17.58 -2.86
CA ILE A 514 -20.75 -16.65 -2.01
C ILE A 514 -19.80 -17.54 -1.22
N HIS A 515 -18.50 -17.54 -1.51
CA HIS A 515 -17.49 -18.04 -0.58
C HIS A 515 -17.79 -17.42 0.79
N LYS A 516 -18.41 -18.21 1.68
CA LYS A 516 -18.84 -17.74 3.00
C LYS A 516 -17.59 -17.62 3.85
N ASN A 517 -16.91 -16.50 3.67
CA ASN A 517 -15.74 -16.15 4.45
C ASN A 517 -16.19 -15.73 5.84
N LEU A 518 -16.07 -16.63 6.79
CA LEU A 518 -16.28 -16.35 8.21
C LEU A 518 -15.01 -15.76 8.79
N LEU A 519 -15.09 -14.54 9.32
CA LEU A 519 -14.00 -13.90 10.05
C LEU A 519 -14.01 -14.39 11.51
N PHE A 520 -12.92 -15.03 11.91
CA PHE A 520 -12.64 -15.50 13.26
C PHE A 520 -11.58 -14.63 13.91
N MET A 521 -11.81 -14.29 15.17
CA MET A 521 -10.81 -13.73 16.07
C MET A 521 -10.59 -14.70 17.22
N VAL A 522 -9.38 -15.26 17.33
CA VAL A 522 -9.00 -16.15 18.43
C VAL A 522 -7.99 -15.43 19.30
N ILE A 523 -8.24 -15.43 20.60
CA ILE A 523 -7.38 -14.79 21.59
C ILE A 523 -6.97 -15.84 22.62
N GLY A 524 -5.67 -16.09 22.75
CA GLY A 524 -5.08 -16.96 23.77
C GLY A 524 -4.45 -16.13 24.88
N PHE A 525 -4.58 -16.54 26.14
CA PHE A 525 -4.08 -15.78 27.28
C PHE A 525 -3.59 -16.66 28.43
N ASP A 526 -2.35 -16.43 28.87
CA ASP A 526 -1.79 -17.07 30.06
C ASP A 526 -2.06 -16.20 31.30
N ALA A 527 -2.89 -16.71 32.20
CA ALA A 527 -3.38 -15.99 33.37
C ALA A 527 -2.43 -16.05 34.59
N LYS A 528 -1.19 -16.55 34.46
CA LYS A 528 -0.24 -16.66 35.59
C LYS A 528 0.16 -15.34 36.24
N ASP A 529 0.20 -14.22 35.50
CA ASP A 529 0.95 -13.04 35.94
C ASP A 529 0.23 -11.68 35.88
N GLN A 530 -1.03 -11.53 35.42
CA GLN A 530 -1.59 -10.18 35.18
C GLN A 530 -3.11 -10.01 35.36
N THR A 531 -3.52 -8.75 35.55
CA THR A 531 -4.92 -8.29 35.60
C THR A 531 -5.56 -8.30 34.21
N ILE A 532 -6.78 -8.87 34.10
CA ILE A 532 -7.60 -8.98 32.88
C ILE A 532 -7.87 -7.63 32.17
N LYS A 533 -7.59 -6.48 32.80
CA LYS A 533 -7.89 -5.15 32.23
C LYS A 533 -7.15 -4.82 30.93
N ASP A 534 -5.93 -5.31 30.74
CA ASP A 534 -5.14 -5.04 29.53
C ASP A 534 -5.56 -5.91 28.32
N PHE A 535 -6.40 -6.93 28.55
CA PHE A 535 -7.00 -7.79 27.54
C PHE A 535 -7.85 -7.00 26.54
N PHE A 536 -8.53 -5.95 27.01
CA PHE A 536 -9.54 -5.23 26.22
C PHE A 536 -8.95 -4.39 25.08
N HIS A 537 -7.63 -4.20 25.02
CA HIS A 537 -6.98 -3.55 23.89
C HIS A 537 -6.89 -4.46 22.64
N LEU A 538 -6.95 -5.79 22.80
CA LEU A 538 -6.85 -6.73 21.68
C LEU A 538 -8.13 -6.81 20.82
N ILE A 539 -9.26 -6.33 21.35
CA ILE A 539 -10.57 -6.38 20.68
C ILE A 539 -10.76 -5.16 19.74
N ASP A 540 -9.82 -4.21 19.69
CA ASP A 540 -9.87 -3.09 18.74
C ASP A 540 -9.55 -3.56 17.32
N SER A 541 -10.59 -3.85 16.53
CA SER A 541 -10.46 -4.22 15.13
C SER A 541 -11.34 -3.33 14.25
N ARG A 542 -10.73 -2.76 13.19
CA ARG A 542 -11.45 -2.07 12.09
C ARG A 542 -12.30 -3.04 11.25
N GLN A 543 -12.23 -4.34 11.52
CA GLN A 543 -12.96 -5.43 10.90
C GLN A 543 -13.83 -6.11 11.96
N ILE A 544 -15.03 -6.58 11.58
CA ILE A 544 -16.05 -7.05 12.54
C ILE A 544 -16.18 -8.58 12.45
N PRO A 545 -15.58 -9.38 13.37
CA PRO A 545 -15.55 -10.84 13.30
C PRO A 545 -16.92 -11.50 13.55
N GLN A 546 -17.24 -12.62 12.90
CA GLN A 546 -18.45 -13.38 13.19
C GLN A 546 -18.34 -14.17 14.50
N PHE A 547 -17.14 -14.70 14.78
CA PHE A 547 -16.83 -15.45 15.99
C PHE A 547 -15.61 -14.84 16.69
N ILE A 548 -15.75 -14.62 17.99
CA ILE A 548 -14.63 -14.24 18.87
C ILE A 548 -14.45 -15.37 19.87
N ILE A 549 -13.29 -16.01 19.83
CA ILE A 549 -12.93 -17.15 20.68
C ILE A 549 -11.86 -16.68 21.66
N VAL A 550 -12.07 -16.91 22.95
CA VAL A 550 -11.15 -16.50 24.01
C VAL A 550 -10.75 -17.70 24.85
N LEU A 551 -9.45 -18.01 24.85
CA LEU A 551 -8.86 -19.18 25.48
C LEU A 551 -7.94 -18.74 26.61
N PHE A 552 -8.32 -18.98 27.86
CA PHE A 552 -7.49 -18.75 29.03
C PHE A 552 -6.80 -20.05 29.46
N GLN A 553 -5.51 -19.95 29.81
CA GLN A 553 -4.71 -21.03 30.37
C GLN A 553 -4.10 -20.62 31.71
N ASN A 554 -3.62 -21.62 32.46
CA ASN A 554 -2.76 -21.41 33.63
C ASN A 554 -3.37 -20.52 34.74
N ILE A 555 -4.67 -20.63 34.98
CA ILE A 555 -5.37 -19.84 35.99
C ILE A 555 -4.90 -20.25 37.40
N VAL A 556 -4.12 -19.40 38.07
CA VAL A 556 -3.53 -19.67 39.41
C VAL A 556 -4.49 -19.20 40.51
N LYS A 557 -5.42 -20.08 40.91
CA LYS A 557 -6.49 -19.87 41.92
C LYS A 557 -7.51 -18.79 41.53
N ILE A 558 -8.77 -19.08 41.82
CA ILE A 558 -9.96 -18.28 41.45
C ILE A 558 -9.84 -16.86 42.03
N CYS A 559 -9.21 -15.95 41.30
CA CYS A 559 -9.30 -14.54 41.65
C CYS A 559 -10.74 -14.05 41.45
N GLN A 560 -11.48 -14.59 40.47
CA GLN A 560 -12.89 -14.28 40.21
C GLN A 560 -13.61 -15.47 39.52
N PRO A 561 -14.91 -15.71 39.79
CA PRO A 561 -15.68 -16.80 39.16
C PRO A 561 -15.70 -16.67 37.63
N CYS A 562 -15.78 -17.79 36.90
CA CYS A 562 -15.89 -17.79 35.43
C CYS A 562 -17.02 -16.88 34.90
N ASN A 563 -18.17 -16.83 35.59
CA ASN A 563 -19.26 -15.91 35.25
C ASN A 563 -18.85 -14.43 35.35
N TYR A 564 -18.02 -14.06 36.32
CA TYR A 564 -17.53 -12.70 36.45
C TYR A 564 -16.62 -12.31 35.27
N ILE A 565 -15.71 -13.22 34.88
CA ILE A 565 -14.83 -12.99 33.73
C ILE A 565 -15.65 -12.93 32.43
N LYS A 566 -16.61 -13.85 32.26
CA LYS A 566 -17.58 -13.84 31.17
C LYS A 566 -18.30 -12.49 31.08
N ASP A 567 -18.82 -11.98 32.19
CA ASP A 567 -19.58 -10.72 32.22
C ASP A 567 -18.70 -9.50 31.88
N GLN A 568 -17.45 -9.48 32.35
CA GLN A 568 -16.49 -8.44 31.98
C GLN A 568 -16.12 -8.48 30.49
N LEU A 569 -15.84 -9.67 29.95
CA LEU A 569 -15.59 -9.88 28.53
C LEU A 569 -16.81 -9.46 27.70
N GLN A 570 -17.99 -9.89 28.11
CA GLN A 570 -19.26 -9.55 27.49
C GLN A 570 -19.50 -8.05 27.45
N SER A 571 -19.23 -7.35 28.57
CA SER A 571 -19.39 -5.90 28.66
C SER A 571 -18.40 -5.17 27.77
N SER A 572 -17.12 -5.59 27.77
CA SER A 572 -16.10 -4.94 26.94
C SER A 572 -16.34 -5.18 25.45
N ILE A 573 -16.59 -6.41 25.03
CA ILE A 573 -16.87 -6.74 23.62
C ILE A 573 -18.10 -5.95 23.15
N ARG A 574 -19.15 -5.84 23.98
CA ARG A 574 -20.32 -5.00 23.64
C ARG A 574 -19.97 -3.52 23.51
N SER A 575 -19.16 -2.99 24.42
CA SER A 575 -18.78 -1.57 24.40
C SER A 575 -17.96 -1.20 23.16
N GLN A 576 -17.17 -2.13 22.63
CA GLN A 576 -16.24 -1.88 21.52
C GLN A 576 -16.81 -2.31 20.15
N LEU A 577 -17.51 -3.45 20.08
CA LEU A 577 -17.95 -4.08 18.82
C LEU A 577 -19.49 -4.18 18.67
N GLY A 578 -20.27 -3.77 19.67
CA GLY A 578 -21.74 -3.72 19.59
C GLY A 578 -22.46 -5.05 19.94
N GLN A 579 -23.40 -5.51 19.11
CA GLN A 579 -24.37 -6.60 19.42
C GLN A 579 -23.74 -8.02 19.44
N TYR A 580 -22.80 -8.28 20.34
CA TYR A 580 -22.25 -9.62 20.60
C TYR A 580 -22.80 -10.21 21.90
N GLU A 581 -22.91 -11.53 21.93
CA GLU A 581 -23.25 -12.32 23.10
C GLU A 581 -22.36 -13.55 23.21
N CYS A 582 -22.04 -13.95 24.44
CA CYS A 582 -21.37 -15.20 24.74
C CYS A 582 -22.31 -16.35 24.40
N ALA A 583 -22.06 -16.97 23.25
CA ALA A 583 -22.83 -18.10 22.75
C ALA A 583 -22.53 -19.36 23.56
N TYR A 584 -21.28 -19.54 23.99
CA TYR A 584 -20.89 -20.72 24.77
C TYR A 584 -19.68 -20.46 25.67
N ALA A 585 -19.65 -21.12 26.81
CA ALA A 585 -18.57 -21.00 27.80
C ALA A 585 -18.30 -22.35 28.43
N SER A 586 -17.04 -22.76 28.42
CA SER A 586 -16.54 -24.00 29.03
C SER A 586 -15.44 -23.67 30.02
N GLN A 587 -15.40 -24.44 31.10
CA GLN A 587 -14.43 -24.20 32.18
C GLN A 587 -13.94 -25.49 32.80
N ASN A 588 -12.70 -25.44 33.27
CA ASN A 588 -12.11 -26.42 34.16
C ASN A 588 -11.31 -25.66 35.25
N GLU A 589 -10.59 -26.36 36.14
CA GLU A 589 -9.90 -25.69 37.26
C GLU A 589 -8.84 -24.66 36.84
N LYS A 590 -8.24 -24.80 35.65
CA LYS A 590 -7.08 -24.01 35.21
C LYS A 590 -7.25 -23.33 33.86
N GLN A 591 -8.37 -23.53 33.17
CA GLN A 591 -8.63 -23.04 31.82
C GLN A 591 -10.08 -22.60 31.68
N TYR A 592 -10.29 -21.51 30.95
CA TYR A 592 -11.61 -21.07 30.48
C TYR A 592 -11.60 -20.94 28.96
N SER A 593 -12.71 -21.28 28.32
CA SER A 593 -12.89 -21.16 26.87
C SER A 593 -14.23 -20.53 26.56
N PHE A 594 -14.23 -19.38 25.90
CA PHE A 594 -15.43 -18.60 25.60
C PHE A 594 -15.59 -18.42 24.09
N ILE A 595 -16.81 -18.55 23.59
CA ILE A 595 -17.19 -18.26 22.21
C ILE A 595 -18.24 -17.16 22.23
N PHE A 596 -17.95 -16.04 21.59
CA PHE A 596 -18.87 -14.91 21.40
C PHE A 596 -19.26 -14.80 19.93
N THR A 597 -20.54 -14.55 19.67
CA THR A 597 -21.10 -14.39 18.33
C THR A 597 -22.07 -13.21 18.29
N LYS A 598 -22.46 -12.77 17.09
CA LYS A 598 -23.56 -11.82 16.93
C LYS A 598 -24.91 -12.50 17.25
N GLN A 599 -25.89 -11.75 17.75
CA GLN A 599 -27.24 -12.25 18.08
C GLN A 599 -27.92 -13.01 16.91
N SER A 600 -27.54 -12.74 15.66
CA SER A 600 -28.06 -13.42 14.47
C SER A 600 -27.55 -14.87 14.26
N ILE A 601 -26.62 -15.37 15.07
CA ILE A 601 -25.94 -16.68 14.90
C ILE A 601 -26.38 -17.72 15.97
N GLN A 602 -27.42 -17.44 16.76
CA GLN A 602 -27.77 -18.18 17.99
C GLN A 602 -28.23 -19.65 17.83
N ASN A 603 -28.30 -20.22 16.62
CA ASN A 603 -28.82 -21.58 16.39
C ASN A 603 -27.74 -22.70 16.30
N ALA A 604 -26.50 -22.44 16.72
CA ALA A 604 -25.45 -23.47 16.71
C ALA A 604 -25.56 -24.42 17.92
N ASP A 605 -25.44 -25.73 17.70
CA ASP A 605 -25.42 -26.77 18.75
C ASP A 605 -24.00 -26.88 19.34
N PHE A 606 -23.77 -26.20 20.47
CA PHE A 606 -22.49 -26.20 21.16
C PHE A 606 -22.41 -27.29 22.22
N LYS A 607 -21.27 -27.98 22.28
CA LYS A 607 -20.96 -28.99 23.29
C LYS A 607 -19.48 -28.93 23.63
N ASP A 608 -19.11 -29.44 24.81
CA ASP A 608 -17.73 -29.51 25.26
C ASP A 608 -17.35 -30.85 25.91
N TYR A 609 -16.04 -31.08 25.97
CA TYR A 609 -15.43 -32.18 26.69
C TYR A 609 -14.13 -31.72 27.36
N ILE A 610 -13.81 -32.34 28.48
CA ILE A 610 -12.55 -32.11 29.20
C ILE A 610 -11.63 -33.31 28.95
N ILE A 611 -10.43 -33.03 28.44
CA ILE A 611 -9.38 -34.05 28.26
C ILE A 611 -8.73 -34.28 29.63
N LYS A 612 -8.72 -35.54 30.07
CA LYS A 612 -8.13 -35.96 31.34
C LYS A 612 -7.04 -37.00 31.14
N GLU A 613 -5.95 -36.83 31.88
CA GLU A 613 -4.85 -37.78 31.98
C GLU A 613 -4.50 -37.97 33.46
N ASN A 614 -4.60 -39.20 33.97
CA ASN A 614 -4.36 -39.54 35.38
C ASN A 614 -5.05 -38.56 36.37
N GLU A 615 -6.35 -38.32 36.16
CA GLU A 615 -7.21 -37.37 36.91
C GLU A 615 -6.90 -35.88 36.71
N ARG A 616 -5.78 -35.50 36.09
CA ARG A 616 -5.47 -34.11 35.73
C ARG A 616 -6.23 -33.70 34.47
N GLU A 617 -6.96 -32.59 34.56
CA GLU A 617 -7.60 -31.94 33.42
C GLU A 617 -6.54 -31.16 32.62
N ILE A 618 -6.24 -31.64 31.42
CA ILE A 618 -5.14 -31.13 30.58
C ILE A 618 -5.61 -30.30 29.39
N GLY A 619 -6.92 -30.31 29.10
CA GLY A 619 -7.49 -29.51 28.02
C GLY A 619 -9.01 -29.46 28.03
N ILE A 620 -9.56 -28.50 27.28
CA ILE A 620 -10.98 -28.34 26.99
C ILE A 620 -11.15 -28.39 25.47
N VAL A 621 -12.10 -29.18 24.99
CA VAL A 621 -12.49 -29.23 23.57
C VAL A 621 -13.93 -28.74 23.47
N GLN A 622 -14.16 -27.67 22.71
CA GLN A 622 -15.49 -27.19 22.36
C GLN A 622 -15.76 -27.52 20.90
N TYR A 623 -16.97 -27.92 20.58
CA TYR A 623 -17.38 -28.16 19.21
C TYR A 623 -18.76 -27.59 18.96
N PHE A 624 -18.94 -27.13 17.72
CA PHE A 624 -20.21 -26.60 17.28
C PHE A 624 -20.38 -26.78 15.78
N ASN A 625 -21.64 -26.94 15.38
CA ASN A 625 -22.00 -26.94 13.98
C ASN A 625 -22.47 -25.55 13.61
N TYR A 626 -21.91 -25.02 12.52
CA TYR A 626 -22.42 -23.80 11.92
C TYR A 626 -22.59 -24.06 10.43
N GLU A 627 -23.85 -23.99 9.99
CA GLU A 627 -24.27 -24.48 8.67
C GLU A 627 -23.88 -25.96 8.49
N ASP A 628 -23.24 -26.32 7.38
CA ASP A 628 -22.85 -27.70 7.06
C ASP A 628 -21.43 -28.05 7.53
N GLN A 629 -20.78 -27.17 8.31
CA GLN A 629 -19.39 -27.33 8.75
C GLN A 629 -19.29 -27.58 10.27
N GLN A 630 -18.35 -28.44 10.64
CA GLN A 630 -18.09 -28.82 12.03
C GLN A 630 -16.81 -28.14 12.53
N PHE A 631 -16.95 -27.30 13.55
CA PHE A 631 -15.85 -26.57 14.17
C PHE A 631 -15.43 -27.25 15.47
N GLN A 632 -14.13 -27.34 15.70
CA GLN A 632 -13.55 -27.83 16.94
C GLN A 632 -12.49 -26.86 17.47
N ILE A 633 -12.70 -26.37 18.69
CA ILE A 633 -11.81 -25.47 19.40
C ILE A 633 -11.16 -26.23 20.54
N ILE A 634 -9.84 -26.38 20.50
CA ILE A 634 -9.07 -27.15 21.46
C ILE A 634 -8.22 -26.17 22.26
N ASN A 635 -8.45 -26.10 23.57
CA ASN A 635 -7.67 -25.31 24.50
C ASN A 635 -6.88 -26.27 25.39
N LEU A 636 -5.58 -26.43 25.16
CA LEU A 636 -4.70 -27.24 25.99
C LEU A 636 -4.04 -26.41 27.10
N ASN A 637 -3.54 -27.07 28.14
CA ASN A 637 -2.71 -26.45 29.17
C ASN A 637 -1.58 -27.38 29.58
N ILE A 638 -0.71 -27.64 28.60
CA ILE A 638 0.45 -28.53 28.67
C ILE A 638 1.61 -27.91 27.90
N ASN A 639 2.83 -28.33 28.22
CA ASN A 639 4.03 -27.96 27.47
C ASN A 639 4.33 -28.94 26.31
N CYS A 640 5.33 -28.62 25.48
CA CYS A 640 5.69 -29.45 24.32
C CYS A 640 6.08 -30.90 24.70
N GLN A 641 6.73 -31.10 25.84
CA GLN A 641 7.13 -32.43 26.33
C GLN A 641 5.91 -33.26 26.77
N GLU A 642 5.01 -32.64 27.54
CA GLU A 642 3.74 -33.24 27.95
C GLU A 642 2.85 -33.53 26.74
N LEU A 643 2.89 -32.70 25.68
CA LEU A 643 2.15 -32.94 24.44
C LEU A 643 2.54 -34.26 23.78
N ILE A 644 3.84 -34.59 23.67
CA ILE A 644 4.29 -35.89 23.16
C ILE A 644 3.89 -37.02 24.11
N MET A 645 4.10 -36.83 25.42
CA MET A 645 3.81 -37.86 26.41
C MET A 645 2.33 -38.28 26.40
N TYR A 646 1.42 -37.32 26.20
CA TYR A 646 -0.02 -37.53 26.22
C TYR A 646 -0.65 -37.56 24.82
N GLU A 647 0.17 -37.59 23.77
CA GLU A 647 -0.25 -37.43 22.37
C GLU A 647 -1.33 -38.43 21.98
N LYS A 648 -1.12 -39.72 22.26
CA LYS A 648 -2.10 -40.77 21.93
C LYS A 648 -3.45 -40.51 22.59
N ARG A 649 -3.44 -40.10 23.86
CA ARG A 649 -4.66 -39.82 24.64
C ARG A 649 -5.40 -38.60 24.07
N ILE A 650 -4.65 -37.54 23.75
CA ILE A 650 -5.21 -36.31 23.17
C ILE A 650 -5.83 -36.61 21.80
N ILE A 651 -5.13 -37.36 20.94
CA ILE A 651 -5.66 -37.81 19.63
C ILE A 651 -6.91 -38.67 19.80
N GLU A 652 -6.88 -39.64 20.72
CA GLU A 652 -8.05 -40.49 21.00
C GLU A 652 -9.26 -39.68 21.45
N GLU A 653 -9.10 -38.72 22.35
CA GLU A 653 -10.20 -37.89 22.84
C GLU A 653 -10.70 -36.88 21.77
N ILE A 654 -9.80 -36.35 20.92
CA ILE A 654 -10.16 -35.50 19.78
C ILE A 654 -10.94 -36.31 18.73
N ASN A 655 -10.49 -37.52 18.40
CA ASN A 655 -11.02 -38.32 17.29
C ASN A 655 -12.22 -39.21 17.66
N ASN A 656 -12.26 -39.80 18.87
CA ASN A 656 -13.30 -40.79 19.22
C ASN A 656 -14.71 -40.19 19.32
N LYS A 657 -14.84 -38.87 19.47
CA LYS A 657 -16.14 -38.22 19.67
C LYS A 657 -16.63 -37.42 18.46
N ASN A 658 -15.78 -37.12 17.49
CA ASN A 658 -16.18 -36.57 16.19
C ASN A 658 -15.03 -36.70 15.17
N LYS A 659 -15.00 -37.79 14.39
CA LYS A 659 -13.91 -38.06 13.41
C LYS A 659 -13.87 -37.12 12.20
N ASN A 660 -14.91 -36.31 12.00
CA ASN A 660 -15.14 -35.58 10.75
C ASN A 660 -15.11 -34.05 10.92
N SER A 661 -14.50 -33.51 11.98
CA SER A 661 -14.38 -32.06 12.14
C SER A 661 -13.57 -31.47 10.99
N THR A 662 -14.18 -30.57 10.23
CA THR A 662 -13.58 -30.01 9.03
C THR A 662 -12.67 -28.81 9.33
N ILE A 663 -12.84 -28.19 10.50
CA ILE A 663 -12.12 -26.98 10.93
C ILE A 663 -11.72 -27.14 12.41
N GLN A 664 -10.43 -27.02 12.69
CA GLN A 664 -9.85 -27.16 14.02
C GLN A 664 -8.95 -25.97 14.37
N ILE A 665 -9.13 -25.43 15.58
CA ILE A 665 -8.28 -24.38 16.15
C ILE A 665 -7.70 -24.93 17.45
N LEU A 666 -6.37 -24.94 17.56
CA LEU A 666 -5.65 -25.47 18.70
C LEU A 666 -4.88 -24.33 19.39
N GLY A 667 -5.35 -23.93 20.57
CA GLY A 667 -4.69 -22.95 21.42
C GLY A 667 -4.17 -23.56 22.72
N GLY A 668 -3.30 -22.83 23.41
CA GLY A 668 -2.87 -23.18 24.77
C GLY A 668 -1.76 -24.23 24.87
N ILE A 669 -1.03 -24.46 23.78
CA ILE A 669 0.29 -25.12 23.86
C ILE A 669 1.25 -24.10 24.47
N CYS A 670 1.55 -24.24 25.75
CA CYS A 670 2.25 -23.20 26.51
C CYS A 670 3.72 -23.54 26.77
N ASN A 671 4.58 -22.52 26.72
CA ASN A 671 5.98 -22.52 27.20
C ASN A 671 6.98 -23.37 26.40
N SER A 672 7.03 -23.22 25.07
CA SER A 672 8.17 -23.71 24.31
C SER A 672 9.41 -22.85 24.62
N GLN A 673 10.54 -23.49 24.94
CA GLN A 673 11.76 -22.75 25.29
C GLN A 673 12.63 -22.51 24.06
N ILE A 674 13.20 -21.31 23.97
CA ILE A 674 14.16 -20.95 22.93
C ILE A 674 15.56 -21.31 23.41
N LYS A 675 16.21 -22.23 22.70
CA LYS A 675 17.47 -22.88 23.09
C LYS A 675 18.69 -22.04 22.75
N ILE A 676 18.76 -20.83 23.30
CA ILE A 676 19.94 -19.94 23.18
C ILE A 676 20.67 -19.80 24.51
N GLU A 677 22.01 -19.84 24.49
CA GLU A 677 22.83 -19.64 25.69
C GLU A 677 22.80 -18.18 26.16
N GLU A 678 22.92 -17.24 25.23
CA GLU A 678 22.95 -15.79 25.47
C GLU A 678 21.55 -15.19 25.72
N SER A 679 21.48 -13.92 26.13
CA SER A 679 20.19 -13.23 26.26
C SER A 679 19.58 -12.92 24.88
N ILE A 680 18.25 -12.80 24.79
CA ILE A 680 17.59 -12.46 23.51
C ILE A 680 18.12 -11.11 22.95
N GLU A 681 18.42 -10.13 23.81
CA GLU A 681 19.00 -8.84 23.38
C GLU A 681 20.39 -9.02 22.77
N GLU A 682 21.22 -9.85 23.39
CA GLU A 682 22.56 -10.16 22.92
C GLU A 682 22.50 -10.95 21.60
N PHE A 683 21.62 -11.95 21.51
CA PHE A 683 21.37 -12.73 20.30
C PHE A 683 20.94 -11.84 19.13
N CYS A 684 19.98 -10.93 19.37
CA CYS A 684 19.53 -9.96 18.38
C CYS A 684 20.65 -8.98 17.97
N SER A 685 21.55 -8.62 18.90
CA SER A 685 22.67 -7.73 18.61
C SER A 685 23.71 -8.38 17.68
N LYS A 686 23.95 -9.69 17.83
CA LYS A 686 24.83 -10.49 16.96
C LYS A 686 24.15 -10.84 15.64
N ASN A 687 22.85 -11.13 15.65
CA ASN A 687 22.05 -11.50 14.49
C ASN A 687 21.19 -10.34 13.96
N LYS A 688 21.85 -9.31 13.39
CA LYS A 688 21.18 -8.08 12.94
C LYS A 688 20.24 -8.24 11.74
N ILE A 689 20.36 -9.35 11.01
CA ILE A 689 19.53 -9.69 9.85
C ILE A 689 18.59 -10.80 10.29
N ASP A 690 17.31 -10.46 10.36
CA ASP A 690 16.20 -11.34 10.70
C ASP A 690 16.39 -12.18 11.98
N PRO A 691 16.48 -11.54 13.16
CA PRO A 691 16.67 -12.23 14.42
C PRO A 691 15.45 -13.07 14.83
N ILE A 692 14.23 -12.71 14.39
CA ILE A 692 13.00 -13.40 14.81
C ILE A 692 12.91 -14.77 14.16
N SER A 693 13.12 -14.88 12.83
CA SER A 693 13.14 -16.18 12.16
C SER A 693 14.24 -17.08 12.70
N LYS A 694 15.41 -16.51 13.03
CA LYS A 694 16.50 -17.27 13.66
C LYS A 694 16.17 -17.74 15.07
N LEU A 695 15.57 -16.88 15.90
CA LEU A 695 15.08 -17.28 17.23
C LEU A 695 13.98 -18.35 17.13
N PHE A 696 13.15 -18.29 16.09
CA PHE A 696 12.11 -19.29 15.86
C PHE A 696 12.72 -20.66 15.53
N LEU A 697 13.79 -20.72 14.73
CA LEU A 697 14.49 -21.97 14.47
C LEU A 697 15.10 -22.60 15.73
N GLU A 698 15.46 -21.78 16.72
CA GLU A 698 15.96 -22.23 18.02
C GLU A 698 14.83 -22.54 19.03
N ASP A 699 13.57 -22.38 18.64
CA ASP A 699 12.42 -22.70 19.48
C ASP A 699 12.21 -24.21 19.56
N GLU A 700 12.07 -24.72 20.78
CA GLU A 700 11.74 -26.10 21.03
C GLU A 700 10.53 -26.58 20.22
N ILE A 701 9.49 -25.76 20.00
CA ILE A 701 8.28 -26.19 19.25
C ILE A 701 8.59 -26.65 17.81
N CYS A 702 9.62 -26.11 17.17
CA CYS A 702 10.01 -26.47 15.79
C CYS A 702 10.44 -27.94 15.67
N GLU A 703 11.13 -28.48 16.67
CA GLU A 703 11.44 -29.91 16.70
C GLU A 703 10.19 -30.78 16.85
N TYR A 704 9.16 -30.25 17.51
CA TYR A 704 7.96 -31.01 17.87
C TYR A 704 6.96 -31.03 16.72
N PHE A 705 6.95 -30.05 15.81
CA PHE A 705 6.21 -30.14 14.54
C PHE A 705 6.60 -31.38 13.73
N GLN A 706 7.84 -31.85 13.83
CA GLN A 706 8.32 -33.05 13.13
C GLN A 706 8.06 -34.35 13.92
N LYS A 707 8.06 -34.29 15.25
CA LYS A 707 7.95 -35.46 16.13
C LYS A 707 6.51 -35.80 16.53
N SER A 708 5.67 -34.80 16.75
CA SER A 708 4.28 -34.95 17.21
C SER A 708 3.34 -35.33 16.06
N GLN A 709 2.58 -36.40 16.23
CA GLN A 709 1.46 -36.76 15.36
C GLN A 709 0.32 -35.72 15.40
N ILE A 710 0.12 -35.01 16.51
CA ILE A 710 -0.86 -33.92 16.60
C ILE A 710 -0.39 -32.74 15.77
N LEU A 711 0.79 -32.18 16.08
CA LEU A 711 1.25 -30.93 15.48
C LEU A 711 1.49 -31.02 13.98
N LYS A 712 1.76 -32.21 13.43
CA LYS A 712 1.85 -32.43 11.97
C LYS A 712 0.61 -31.99 11.21
N ASN A 713 -0.56 -32.10 11.83
CA ASN A 713 -1.83 -31.77 11.19
C ASN A 713 -2.22 -30.29 11.40
N TYR A 714 -1.44 -29.51 12.15
CA TYR A 714 -1.72 -28.10 12.42
C TYR A 714 -0.61 -27.20 11.90
N GLN A 715 -0.95 -25.94 11.67
CA GLN A 715 -0.03 -24.90 11.25
C GLN A 715 -0.03 -23.75 12.24
N GLU A 716 1.11 -23.07 12.33
CA GLU A 716 1.23 -21.81 13.04
C GLU A 716 1.32 -20.64 12.06
N ALA A 717 0.66 -19.53 12.40
CA ALA A 717 0.87 -18.28 11.70
C ALA A 717 2.30 -17.74 11.93
N ILE A 718 2.83 -17.00 10.95
CA ILE A 718 4.19 -16.45 11.04
C ILE A 718 4.30 -15.52 12.25
N ILE A 719 5.17 -15.87 13.21
CA ILE A 719 5.47 -15.05 14.38
C ILE A 719 6.30 -13.84 13.94
N SER A 720 5.78 -12.64 14.18
CA SER A 720 6.41 -11.37 13.78
C SER A 720 6.87 -10.51 14.96
N PHE A 721 6.82 -11.05 16.18
CA PHE A 721 7.15 -10.36 17.42
C PHE A 721 8.27 -11.07 18.19
N LEU A 722 9.06 -10.29 18.94
CA LEU A 722 10.17 -10.83 19.73
C LEU A 722 9.66 -11.58 20.97
N PRO A 723 10.32 -12.69 21.34
CA PRO A 723 10.02 -13.40 22.58
C PRO A 723 10.45 -12.56 23.79
N ARG A 724 9.88 -12.84 24.96
CA ARG A 724 10.18 -12.09 26.18
C ARG A 724 11.57 -12.45 26.72
N ASN A 725 12.44 -11.43 26.83
CA ASN A 725 13.85 -11.57 27.26
C ASN A 725 14.06 -12.40 28.54
N ARG A 726 13.15 -12.28 29.52
CA ARG A 726 13.29 -12.96 30.83
C ARG A 726 12.91 -14.44 30.80
N LEU A 727 12.01 -14.83 29.90
CA LEU A 727 11.46 -16.19 29.84
C LEU A 727 12.06 -17.03 28.70
N LYS A 728 12.78 -16.39 27.76
CA LYS A 728 13.33 -17.04 26.55
C LYS A 728 12.30 -17.96 25.89
N SER A 729 11.08 -17.48 25.78
CA SER A 729 9.93 -18.28 25.34
C SER A 729 8.89 -17.33 24.79
N TRP A 730 8.23 -17.77 23.72
CA TRP A 730 6.91 -17.27 23.40
C TRP A 730 5.93 -18.19 24.16
N ALA A 731 5.27 -17.66 25.18
CA ALA A 731 4.58 -18.50 26.16
C ALA A 731 3.26 -19.09 25.66
N ASN A 732 2.60 -18.47 24.67
CA ASN A 732 1.31 -18.89 24.12
C ASN A 732 1.39 -19.17 22.63
N ARG A 733 0.54 -20.07 22.13
CA ARG A 733 0.46 -20.45 20.72
C ARG A 733 -0.98 -20.64 20.29
N ILE A 734 -1.29 -20.22 19.07
CA ILE A 734 -2.55 -20.52 18.40
C ILE A 734 -2.21 -21.16 17.05
N LEU A 735 -2.59 -22.42 16.91
CA LEU A 735 -2.45 -23.21 15.70
C LEU A 735 -3.82 -23.43 15.06
N TYR A 736 -3.83 -23.66 13.76
CA TYR A 736 -5.05 -23.92 12.99
C TYR A 736 -4.83 -25.09 12.03
N GLY A 737 -5.89 -25.85 11.75
CA GLY A 737 -5.82 -27.08 10.97
C GLY A 737 -7.21 -27.66 10.68
N PRO A 738 -7.31 -28.86 10.08
CA PRO A 738 -6.20 -29.73 9.73
C PRO A 738 -5.49 -29.28 8.43
N GLN A 739 -4.27 -29.74 8.16
CA GLN A 739 -3.43 -29.31 7.03
C GLN A 739 -4.13 -29.44 5.67
N GLU A 740 -5.02 -30.41 5.51
CA GLU A 740 -5.79 -30.64 4.28
C GLU A 740 -6.73 -29.47 3.96
N ALA A 741 -7.15 -28.71 4.98
CA ALA A 741 -7.98 -27.52 4.87
C ALA A 741 -7.18 -26.21 4.83
N GLN A 742 -5.84 -26.25 4.70
CA GLN A 742 -4.96 -25.07 4.76
C GLN A 742 -5.41 -23.93 3.83
N ASP A 743 -5.74 -24.25 2.58
CA ASP A 743 -6.12 -23.23 1.57
C ASP A 743 -7.41 -22.48 1.93
N ALA A 744 -8.21 -23.01 2.86
CA ALA A 744 -9.41 -22.36 3.35
C ALA A 744 -9.11 -21.30 4.42
N TYR A 745 -7.94 -21.34 5.07
CA TYR A 745 -7.54 -20.39 6.12
C TYR A 745 -6.76 -19.22 5.53
N ASN A 746 -7.30 -18.02 5.67
CA ASN A 746 -6.65 -16.78 5.25
C ASN A 746 -6.29 -15.95 6.50
N ILE A 747 -5.03 -16.01 6.92
CA ILE A 747 -4.53 -15.30 8.11
C ILE A 747 -4.40 -13.79 7.83
N LEU A 748 -5.06 -12.97 8.64
CA LEU A 748 -5.10 -11.52 8.51
C LEU A 748 -4.18 -10.80 9.49
N ALA A 749 -4.03 -11.33 10.72
CA ALA A 749 -3.10 -10.80 11.72
C ALA A 749 -2.73 -11.86 12.76
N TYR A 750 -1.49 -11.82 13.26
CA TYR A 750 -1.02 -12.62 14.40
C TYR A 750 -0.12 -11.75 15.29
N GLU A 751 -0.60 -11.38 16.47
CA GLU A 751 -0.04 -10.31 17.30
C GLU A 751 0.03 -10.72 18.79
N GLU A 752 1.07 -10.31 19.52
CA GLU A 752 1.16 -10.45 20.99
C GLU A 752 0.85 -9.10 21.68
N SER A 753 0.09 -9.14 22.77
CA SER A 753 -0.13 -8.00 23.66
C SER A 753 1.03 -7.81 24.64
N ILE A 754 1.09 -6.61 25.22
CA ILE A 754 2.03 -6.30 26.32
C ILE A 754 1.79 -7.21 27.55
N SER A 755 0.64 -7.89 27.63
CA SER A 755 0.12 -8.57 28.82
C SER A 755 0.04 -10.11 28.79
N ASN A 756 0.85 -10.80 27.97
CA ASN A 756 0.85 -12.27 27.77
C ASN A 756 -0.34 -12.80 26.93
N GLY A 757 -1.07 -11.94 26.21
CA GLY A 757 -2.12 -12.35 25.28
C GLY A 757 -1.62 -12.48 23.85
N ILE A 758 -2.12 -13.42 23.08
CA ILE A 758 -1.90 -13.51 21.63
C ILE A 758 -3.24 -13.44 20.92
N ARG A 759 -3.31 -12.68 19.84
CA ARG A 759 -4.47 -12.56 18.96
C ARG A 759 -4.13 -13.12 17.58
N LEU A 760 -4.94 -14.06 17.11
CA LEU A 760 -4.98 -14.52 15.73
C LEU A 760 -6.30 -14.07 15.09
N LEU A 761 -6.22 -13.33 14.00
CA LEU A 761 -7.36 -12.89 13.19
C LEU A 761 -7.25 -13.54 11.81
N PHE A 762 -8.29 -14.21 11.35
CA PHE A 762 -8.28 -14.92 10.07
C PHE A 762 -9.69 -15.13 9.51
N THR A 763 -9.80 -15.32 8.21
CA THR A 763 -11.06 -15.73 7.57
C THR A 763 -10.98 -17.18 7.12
N ILE A 764 -12.11 -17.90 7.24
CA ILE A 764 -12.25 -19.26 6.71
C ILE A 764 -13.24 -19.27 5.56
N ASP A 765 -12.82 -19.81 4.42
CA ASP A 765 -13.67 -20.07 3.25
C ASP A 765 -14.38 -21.42 3.37
N LEU A 766 -15.65 -21.41 3.79
CA LEU A 766 -16.42 -22.63 4.03
C LEU A 766 -16.68 -23.49 2.78
N GLU A 767 -16.60 -22.91 1.58
CA GLU A 767 -16.85 -23.65 0.34
C GLU A 767 -15.61 -24.44 -0.10
N MET A 768 -14.40 -23.90 0.12
CA MET A 768 -13.15 -24.66 -0.03
C MET A 768 -13.09 -25.86 0.92
N VAL A 769 -13.59 -25.68 2.14
CA VAL A 769 -13.70 -26.77 3.12
C VAL A 769 -14.69 -27.83 2.65
N GLY A 770 -15.86 -27.43 2.12
CA GLY A 770 -16.88 -28.35 1.59
C GLY A 770 -16.43 -29.20 0.40
N LEU A 771 -15.69 -28.62 -0.56
CA LEU A 771 -15.16 -29.32 -1.73
C LEU A 771 -14.11 -30.39 -1.38
N LYS A 772 -13.33 -30.19 -0.32
CA LYS A 772 -12.35 -31.18 0.16
C LYS A 772 -12.96 -32.18 1.16
N GLY A 773 -13.93 -31.76 1.97
CA GLY A 773 -14.70 -32.64 2.86
C GLY A 773 -15.43 -33.75 2.10
N GLN A 774 -15.97 -33.47 0.91
CA GLN A 774 -16.56 -34.49 0.03
C GLN A 774 -15.54 -35.50 -0.51
N LYS A 775 -14.28 -35.09 -0.75
CA LYS A 775 -13.18 -36.01 -1.12
C LYS A 775 -12.74 -36.88 0.07
N LEU A 776 -12.68 -36.33 1.28
CA LEU A 776 -12.30 -37.09 2.49
C LEU A 776 -13.37 -38.11 2.92
N ILE A 777 -14.66 -37.84 2.67
CA ILE A 777 -15.74 -38.80 2.91
C ILE A 777 -15.70 -39.92 1.86
N ASN A 778 -15.37 -39.61 0.60
CA ASN A 778 -15.30 -40.59 -0.48
C ASN A 778 -14.01 -41.44 -0.49
N ASN A 779 -12.89 -40.92 0.02
CA ASN A 779 -11.60 -41.63 0.07
C ASN A 779 -11.42 -42.56 1.28
N ASN A 780 -12.48 -42.80 2.07
CA ASN A 780 -12.48 -43.92 3.04
C ASN A 780 -12.78 -45.28 2.37
N GLU A 781 -13.02 -45.28 1.05
CA GLU A 781 -12.96 -46.46 0.22
C GLU A 781 -11.83 -46.24 -0.80
N GLU A 782 -10.88 -47.18 -0.83
CA GLU A 782 -9.72 -47.27 -1.74
C GLU A 782 -8.41 -46.61 -1.23
N GLU A 783 -7.54 -47.49 -0.71
CA GLU A 783 -6.09 -47.29 -0.68
C GLU A 783 -5.61 -47.07 -2.12
N ASP A 784 -4.94 -45.94 -2.39
CA ASP A 784 -4.02 -45.88 -3.52
C ASP A 784 -2.84 -44.96 -3.19
N ASP A 785 -1.66 -45.58 -3.23
CA ASP A 785 -0.34 -44.97 -3.24
C ASP A 785 -0.17 -44.16 -4.52
N ASP A 786 -0.18 -42.83 -4.43
CA ASP A 786 0.80 -41.97 -5.09
C ASP A 786 0.49 -40.48 -4.87
N ILE A 787 1.57 -39.71 -4.72
CA ILE A 787 1.71 -38.24 -4.61
C ILE A 787 2.46 -37.88 -3.32
N LYS A 788 3.77 -38.15 -3.33
CA LYS A 788 4.73 -37.48 -2.45
C LYS A 788 5.11 -36.15 -3.09
N TYR A 789 4.56 -35.05 -2.59
CA TYR A 789 5.20 -33.74 -2.74
C TYR A 789 6.47 -33.72 -1.88
N SER A 790 7.63 -33.82 -2.53
CA SER A 790 8.92 -33.69 -1.88
C SER A 790 9.15 -32.23 -1.45
N GLN A 791 9.01 -31.97 -0.16
CA GLN A 791 9.62 -30.81 0.49
C GLN A 791 11.13 -31.08 0.61
N GLN A 792 11.96 -30.44 -0.21
CA GLN A 792 13.40 -30.40 0.02
C GLN A 792 13.75 -29.18 0.88
N PHE A 793 14.06 -29.46 2.15
CA PHE A 793 14.83 -28.57 3.02
C PHE A 793 16.28 -28.53 2.51
N TYR A 794 16.82 -27.34 2.24
CA TYR A 794 18.26 -27.19 2.02
C TYR A 794 18.96 -27.16 3.38
N GLN A 795 19.58 -28.28 3.74
CA GLN A 795 20.72 -28.30 4.66
C GLN A 795 21.92 -27.72 3.90
N VAL A 796 22.53 -26.68 4.45
CA VAL A 796 23.85 -26.22 4.04
C VAL A 796 24.85 -27.18 4.68
N THR A 797 25.50 -28.01 3.87
CA THR A 797 26.75 -28.68 4.24
C THR A 797 27.85 -28.00 3.44
N ASP A 798 28.78 -27.37 4.15
CA ASP A 798 30.10 -27.01 3.62
C ASP A 798 30.77 -28.30 3.17
N ASP A 799 31.18 -28.39 1.90
CA ASP A 799 32.34 -29.15 1.46
C ASP A 799 32.75 -28.68 0.06
N ASP A 800 34.07 -28.52 -0.08
CA ASP A 800 34.82 -28.08 -1.25
C ASP A 800 34.82 -29.13 -2.40
N ASP A 801 35.33 -28.66 -3.55
CA ASP A 801 35.83 -29.41 -4.72
C ASP A 801 34.90 -29.59 -5.95
N ASP A 802 35.22 -28.78 -6.96
CA ASP A 802 35.44 -29.04 -8.39
C ASP A 802 34.49 -29.91 -9.25
N ASP A 803 34.30 -29.34 -10.45
CA ASP A 803 34.05 -29.90 -11.77
C ASP A 803 32.64 -30.36 -12.21
N ASP A 804 32.25 -29.75 -13.34
CA ASP A 804 31.36 -30.19 -14.41
C ASP A 804 30.01 -30.79 -14.05
N PHE A 805 28.90 -30.12 -14.40
CA PHE A 805 27.78 -30.86 -14.99
C PHE A 805 26.97 -30.07 -16.03
N GLU A 806 26.83 -30.75 -17.16
CA GLU A 806 26.01 -30.46 -18.33
C GLU A 806 24.53 -30.27 -18.01
N ILE A 807 23.90 -29.44 -18.84
CA ILE A 807 22.47 -29.21 -18.94
C ILE A 807 21.80 -30.44 -19.57
N ILE A 808 20.82 -31.05 -18.89
CA ILE A 808 19.78 -31.85 -19.55
C ILE A 808 18.40 -31.46 -18.99
N THR A 809 17.49 -31.26 -19.93
CA THR A 809 16.15 -30.63 -19.96
C THR A 809 15.17 -30.95 -18.85
#